data_AF-A0A409XVH3-F1
#
_entry.id   AF-A0A409XVH3-F1
#
_cell.length_a   1.000
_cell.length_b   1.000
_cell.length_c   1.000
_cell.angle_alpha   90.00
_cell.angle_beta   90.00
_cell.angle_gamma   90.00
#
_symmetry.space_group_name_H-M   'P 1'
#
loop_
_entity.id
_entity.type
_entity.pdbx_description
1 polymer ?
#
loop_
_entity_poly.entity_id
_entity_poly.type
_entity_poly.pdbx_seq_one_letter_code
_entity_poly.pdbx_strand_id
1 'polypeptide(L)'
;MNWANPSVCEHILIPPNGIISEVYHAQKWRKDVDRHTLSPMYNAGNRHYYINELARLKNGNFIIPLRWLEDNDGNVFADAYPVTLNDELVTSVGDSDVLLIRASDLHANYLDLKDRDMLPSTWSTCSQESGQTIDLGFPAHMLNLDRVLAQGDPLYTSWIDIFSDNVSGNRSKSWNKHWNTYISHRNLPQKFLQQEFHVHFVSMLLVATILEQFHGIKKIIEETHKKPVKVRHGTSGAQVRFKIYANCGPGDNPAQSEVCGHIGGNRNYPCRKCLVGGTQQDKETDKGYHSFFMVGVPHSAQDVLLDVKSQIETACLGVAISVQNQQTKNGVKDGYTQFWIDDLIARARTLRKNHPERESTNIQAELLAWIHERKSDVYNPFLTLDGFDATVDTPVELLHTILLGIVKYLWHGTHSPWTANQKNIYSVHLQSTERSGLSIHAIRANYIMQYANSLIGKQFKTIAQVNVFHVYNLVDDTQFLLTKAVGDLAALLWMPEIQNLEEYLSDIEVSVANVLDLFAMIDPSKMMAKIKLHLLVHLKADILRFGPLVGVATEVFECFNAIFRFCSILSNHQAPSHDIALQLAGQEALKHRLTGGWWPTTDGEWERPGPSVRNFIHSHPTLQALVGWTSVEPLVNSTANGMVENQKYIPWFQTEGAKALNCDSEDPDSLWTPCQFAIARSEDKCFIGSWIFAQSPLQIG
;
A
#
# COMPACT_ATOMS: atom_id res chain seq x y z
N MET A 1 11.06 5.51 14.62
CA MET A 1 11.04 4.51 15.72
C MET A 1 11.34 3.10 15.22
N ASN A 2 10.73 2.63 14.13
CA ASN A 2 10.91 1.25 13.62
C ASN A 2 12.37 0.80 13.43
N TRP A 3 13.23 1.59 12.78
CA TRP A 3 14.66 1.28 12.67
C TRP A 3 15.39 1.13 14.00
N ALA A 4 14.89 1.80 15.04
CA ALA A 4 15.44 1.78 16.39
C ALA A 4 14.79 0.74 17.29
N ASN A 5 13.85 -0.06 16.77
CA ASN A 5 13.10 -1.05 17.53
C ASN A 5 13.57 -2.47 17.16
N PRO A 6 14.14 -3.25 18.11
CA PRO A 6 14.64 -4.58 17.83
C PRO A 6 13.55 -5.57 17.39
N SER A 7 12.29 -5.38 17.80
CA SER A 7 11.17 -6.23 17.34
C SER A 7 10.71 -5.92 15.92
N VAL A 8 11.26 -4.90 15.27
CA VAL A 8 10.78 -4.39 13.97
C VAL A 8 11.89 -4.25 12.94
N CYS A 9 13.08 -3.80 13.34
CA CYS A 9 14.13 -3.38 12.40
C CYS A 9 14.64 -4.50 11.48
N GLU A 10 14.67 -5.75 11.95
CA GLU A 10 15.10 -6.91 11.16
C GLU A 10 14.06 -7.34 10.11
N HIS A 11 12.85 -6.79 10.17
CA HIS A 11 11.81 -7.05 9.19
C HIS A 11 11.75 -5.95 8.12
N ILE A 12 12.61 -4.93 8.18
CA ILE A 12 12.69 -3.84 7.19
C ILE A 12 13.60 -4.30 6.05
N LEU A 13 13.13 -5.26 5.25
CA LEU A 13 13.93 -5.93 4.22
C LEU A 13 13.30 -5.79 2.83
N ILE A 14 14.11 -6.01 1.79
CA ILE A 14 13.64 -6.10 0.40
C ILE A 14 14.04 -7.49 -0.13
N PRO A 15 13.18 -8.50 -0.03
CA PRO A 15 13.49 -9.84 -0.49
C PRO A 15 13.72 -9.98 -1.99
N PRO A 16 14.42 -11.04 -2.42
CA PRO A 16 14.60 -11.35 -3.83
C PRO A 16 13.26 -11.74 -4.49
N ASN A 17 13.28 -11.98 -5.80
CA ASN A 17 12.08 -12.39 -6.53
C ASN A 17 11.55 -13.73 -5.98
N GLY A 18 10.22 -13.89 -5.97
CA GLY A 18 9.53 -15.07 -5.49
C GLY A 18 8.02 -14.92 -5.69
N ILE A 19 7.24 -15.61 -4.86
CA ILE A 19 5.78 -15.43 -4.78
C ILE A 19 5.47 -13.96 -4.51
N ILE A 20 4.56 -13.36 -5.28
CA ILE A 20 4.23 -11.95 -5.15
C ILE A 20 3.20 -11.80 -4.02
N SER A 21 3.70 -11.55 -2.81
CA SER A 21 2.89 -11.28 -1.61
C SER A 21 2.99 -9.83 -1.12
N GLU A 22 3.99 -9.08 -1.59
CA GLU A 22 4.41 -7.82 -0.98
C GLU A 22 4.67 -6.74 -2.03
N VAL A 23 4.57 -5.46 -1.64
CA VAL A 23 4.70 -4.32 -2.56
C VAL A 23 6.06 -4.27 -3.25
N TYR A 24 7.11 -4.71 -2.56
CA TYR A 24 8.47 -4.74 -3.07
C TYR A 24 8.73 -5.90 -4.05
N HIS A 25 7.81 -6.86 -4.19
CA HIS A 25 7.80 -7.83 -5.29
C HIS A 25 7.17 -7.25 -6.56
N ALA A 26 6.38 -6.17 -6.43
CA ALA A 26 5.59 -5.63 -7.52
C ALA A 26 6.34 -4.61 -8.39
N GLN A 27 5.72 -4.23 -9.50
CA GLN A 27 6.34 -3.42 -10.55
C GLN A 27 6.85 -2.08 -10.05
N LYS A 28 6.14 -1.42 -9.11
CA LYS A 28 6.52 -0.08 -8.62
C LYS A 28 7.97 -0.06 -8.16
N TRP A 29 8.34 -0.96 -7.26
CA TRP A 29 9.68 -1.00 -6.67
C TRP A 29 10.69 -1.70 -7.57
N ARG A 30 10.24 -2.60 -8.46
CA ARG A 30 11.13 -3.37 -9.32
C ARG A 30 11.54 -2.64 -10.59
N LYS A 31 10.70 -1.75 -11.11
CA LYS A 31 10.85 -1.14 -12.44
C LYS A 31 10.59 0.37 -12.47
N ASP A 32 9.58 0.85 -11.76
CA ASP A 32 9.07 2.21 -12.01
C ASP A 32 9.80 3.30 -11.20
N VAL A 33 10.14 3.01 -9.94
CA VAL A 33 10.80 4.01 -9.06
C VAL A 33 12.30 4.06 -9.32
N ASP A 34 12.88 5.24 -9.11
CA ASP A 34 14.33 5.41 -9.18
C ASP A 34 15.02 4.51 -8.14
N ARG A 35 15.98 3.70 -8.59
CA ARG A 35 16.77 2.80 -7.74
C ARG A 35 17.49 3.53 -6.59
N HIS A 36 17.80 4.83 -6.73
CA HIS A 36 18.37 5.65 -5.66
C HIS A 36 17.43 5.87 -4.46
N THR A 37 16.13 5.60 -4.64
CA THR A 37 15.11 5.68 -3.60
C THR A 37 14.86 4.33 -2.89
N LEU A 38 15.50 3.25 -3.35
CA LEU A 38 15.39 1.89 -2.79
C LEU A 38 16.57 1.60 -1.84
N SER A 39 17.44 0.64 -2.15
CA SER A 39 18.59 0.26 -1.31
C SER A 39 19.86 0.98 -1.81
N PRO A 40 20.29 2.11 -1.21
CA PRO A 40 21.40 2.90 -1.75
C PRO A 40 22.76 2.22 -1.55
N MET A 41 22.89 1.33 -0.56
CA MET A 41 24.13 0.63 -0.27
C MET A 41 23.92 -0.68 0.51
N TYR A 42 24.91 -1.55 0.45
CA TYR A 42 25.07 -2.70 1.33
C TYR A 42 26.18 -2.45 2.35
N ASN A 43 25.87 -2.73 3.62
CA ASN A 43 26.80 -2.65 4.74
C ASN A 43 27.46 -4.02 5.00
N ALA A 44 28.73 -4.16 4.60
CA ALA A 44 29.57 -5.33 4.89
C ALA A 44 30.44 -5.11 6.15
N GLY A 45 29.92 -4.40 7.15
CA GLY A 45 30.64 -4.04 8.36
C GLY A 45 31.56 -2.84 8.13
N ASN A 46 32.86 -3.10 7.88
CA ASN A 46 33.84 -2.02 7.68
C ASN A 46 33.88 -1.50 6.23
N ARG A 47 33.08 -2.08 5.33
CA ARG A 47 33.01 -1.69 3.92
C ARG A 47 31.56 -1.44 3.51
N HIS A 48 31.33 -0.30 2.88
CA HIS A 48 30.04 0.01 2.27
C HIS A 48 30.15 -0.05 0.75
N TYR A 49 29.25 -0.81 0.13
CA TYR A 49 29.13 -0.95 -1.32
C TYR A 49 27.89 -0.18 -1.77
N TYR A 50 28.08 0.95 -2.46
CA TYR A 50 26.97 1.76 -2.96
C TYR A 50 26.56 1.28 -4.35
N ILE A 51 25.30 1.50 -4.68
CA ILE A 51 24.83 1.34 -6.06
C ILE A 51 25.54 2.33 -6.98
N ASN A 52 25.64 1.99 -8.26
CA ASN A 52 26.30 2.77 -9.31
C ASN A 52 27.80 3.04 -9.05
N GLU A 53 28.44 2.28 -8.16
CA GLU A 53 29.88 2.33 -7.93
C GLU A 53 30.56 1.05 -8.37
N LEU A 54 31.79 1.17 -8.89
CA LEU A 54 32.61 0.02 -9.22
C LEU A 54 32.94 -0.80 -7.96
N ALA A 55 32.72 -2.11 -8.04
CA ALA A 55 33.14 -3.07 -7.02
C ALA A 55 33.82 -4.27 -7.69
N ARG A 56 34.68 -4.94 -6.93
CA ARG A 56 35.41 -6.12 -7.39
C ARG A 56 34.99 -7.36 -6.60
N LEU A 57 34.70 -8.43 -7.31
CA LEU A 57 34.38 -9.75 -6.77
C LEU A 57 35.66 -10.51 -6.38
N LYS A 58 35.51 -11.55 -5.54
CA LYS A 58 36.60 -12.44 -5.11
C LYS A 58 37.28 -13.19 -6.26
N ASN A 59 36.54 -13.47 -7.34
CA ASN A 59 37.08 -14.09 -8.55
C ASN A 59 37.88 -13.11 -9.43
N GLY A 60 37.94 -11.83 -9.05
CA GLY A 60 38.68 -10.79 -9.75
C GLY A 60 37.84 -9.93 -10.69
N ASN A 61 36.62 -10.34 -11.03
CA ASN A 61 35.74 -9.61 -11.95
C ASN A 61 35.24 -8.30 -11.33
N PHE A 62 34.96 -7.32 -12.19
CA PHE A 62 34.38 -6.05 -11.80
C PHE A 62 32.89 -6.02 -12.10
N ILE A 63 32.15 -5.33 -11.23
CA ILE A 63 30.69 -5.15 -11.36
C ILE A 63 30.30 -3.75 -10.89
N ILE A 64 29.10 -3.32 -11.29
CA ILE A 64 28.43 -2.12 -10.75
C ILE A 64 27.10 -2.56 -10.14
N PRO A 65 26.93 -2.52 -8.80
CA PRO A 65 25.65 -2.88 -8.17
C PRO A 65 24.55 -1.89 -8.54
N LEU A 66 23.34 -2.39 -8.78
CA LEU A 66 22.17 -1.59 -9.18
C LEU A 66 21.11 -1.55 -8.09
N ARG A 67 20.90 -2.67 -7.39
CA ARG A 67 20.01 -2.78 -6.24
C ARG A 67 20.47 -3.91 -5.32
N TRP A 68 20.18 -3.78 -4.03
CA TRP A 68 20.44 -4.78 -3.01
C TRP A 68 19.13 -5.44 -2.55
N LEU A 69 19.17 -6.76 -2.41
CA LEU A 69 18.05 -7.63 -2.05
C LEU A 69 18.47 -8.55 -0.90
N GLU A 70 17.58 -8.91 0.01
CA GLU A 70 17.89 -9.75 1.18
C GLU A 70 16.84 -10.84 1.40
N ASP A 71 17.22 -12.12 1.30
CA ASP A 71 16.28 -13.22 1.50
C ASP A 71 15.88 -13.44 2.97
N ASN A 72 14.93 -14.36 3.19
CA ASN A 72 14.43 -14.67 4.52
C ASN A 72 15.49 -15.31 5.45
N ASP A 73 16.60 -15.80 4.89
CA ASP A 73 17.72 -16.39 5.64
C ASP A 73 18.82 -15.36 5.95
N GLY A 74 18.61 -14.09 5.57
CA GLY A 74 19.57 -13.00 5.77
C GLY A 74 20.70 -12.97 4.75
N ASN A 75 20.60 -13.70 3.65
CA ASN A 75 21.57 -13.62 2.56
C ASN A 75 21.27 -12.40 1.71
N VAL A 76 22.29 -11.58 1.49
CA VAL A 76 22.19 -10.39 0.63
C VAL A 76 22.69 -10.69 -0.78
N PHE A 77 21.92 -10.24 -1.77
CA PHE A 77 22.21 -10.33 -3.19
C PHE A 77 22.19 -8.93 -3.82
N ALA A 78 22.81 -8.80 -4.99
CA ALA A 78 22.67 -7.61 -5.82
C ALA A 78 22.45 -7.97 -7.28
N ASP A 79 21.54 -7.22 -7.89
CA ASP A 79 21.57 -7.07 -9.34
C ASP A 79 22.73 -6.14 -9.69
N ALA A 80 23.55 -6.52 -10.65
CA ALA A 80 24.74 -5.78 -11.03
C ALA A 80 25.00 -5.85 -12.53
N TYR A 81 25.53 -4.76 -13.10
CA TYR A 81 26.10 -4.81 -14.43
C TYR A 81 27.50 -5.44 -14.39
N PRO A 82 27.82 -6.39 -15.28
CA PRO A 82 29.19 -6.83 -15.47
C PRO A 82 30.04 -5.70 -16.03
N VAL A 83 31.30 -5.65 -15.58
CA VAL A 83 32.30 -4.73 -16.10
C VAL A 83 33.47 -5.55 -16.63
N THR A 84 33.76 -5.38 -17.91
CA THR A 84 34.82 -6.10 -18.63
C THR A 84 35.97 -5.16 -18.96
N LEU A 85 37.20 -5.66 -18.82
CA LEU A 85 38.38 -5.06 -19.42
C LEU A 85 38.71 -5.83 -20.70
N ASN A 86 38.92 -5.11 -21.80
CA ASN A 86 39.48 -5.70 -23.02
C ASN A 86 41.01 -5.82 -22.93
N ASP A 87 41.63 -6.44 -23.94
CA ASP A 87 43.09 -6.64 -24.02
C ASP A 87 43.89 -5.31 -24.04
N GLU A 88 43.25 -4.21 -24.38
CA GLU A 88 43.81 -2.85 -24.40
C GLU A 88 43.62 -2.08 -23.08
N LEU A 89 43.15 -2.75 -22.01
CA LEU A 89 42.84 -2.16 -20.70
C LEU A 89 41.76 -1.06 -20.75
N VAL A 90 40.86 -1.15 -21.73
CA VAL A 90 39.67 -0.31 -21.84
C VAL A 90 38.52 -1.00 -21.11
N THR A 91 37.89 -0.27 -20.20
CA THR A 91 36.77 -0.76 -19.40
C THR A 91 35.43 -0.46 -20.06
N SER A 92 34.58 -1.48 -20.17
CA SER A 92 33.21 -1.37 -20.68
C SER A 92 32.21 -1.96 -19.68
N VAL A 93 31.04 -1.32 -19.57
CA VAL A 93 29.92 -1.81 -18.77
C VAL A 93 28.94 -2.53 -19.69
N GLY A 94 28.64 -3.80 -19.40
CA GLY A 94 27.57 -4.53 -20.07
C GLY A 94 26.22 -4.12 -19.48
N ASP A 95 25.54 -3.14 -20.08
CA ASP A 95 24.29 -2.58 -19.58
C ASP A 95 23.02 -3.29 -20.07
N SER A 96 23.18 -4.22 -21.03
CA SER A 96 22.10 -5.05 -21.57
C SER A 96 21.70 -6.21 -20.66
N ASP A 97 22.66 -6.78 -19.93
CA ASP A 97 22.46 -7.97 -19.08
C ASP A 97 22.69 -7.64 -17.61
N VAL A 98 21.74 -8.02 -16.76
CA VAL A 98 21.84 -7.87 -15.30
C VAL A 98 22.20 -9.20 -14.67
N LEU A 99 23.31 -9.23 -13.92
CA LEU A 99 23.75 -10.39 -13.15
C LEU A 99 23.20 -10.33 -11.73
N LEU A 100 22.77 -11.48 -11.21
CA LEU A 100 22.51 -11.64 -9.78
C LEU A 100 23.77 -12.16 -9.09
N ILE A 101 24.37 -11.35 -8.22
CA ILE A 101 25.55 -11.72 -7.42
C ILE A 101 25.18 -11.92 -5.95
N ARG A 102 25.94 -12.76 -5.24
CA ARG A 102 25.87 -12.81 -3.77
C ARG A 102 26.76 -11.71 -3.20
N ALA A 103 26.28 -10.97 -2.21
CA ALA A 103 27.08 -9.95 -1.55
C ALA A 103 28.31 -10.54 -0.86
N SER A 104 28.24 -11.82 -0.45
CA SER A 104 29.39 -12.56 0.09
C SER A 104 30.51 -12.80 -0.93
N ASP A 105 30.28 -12.60 -2.23
CA ASP A 105 31.31 -12.70 -3.27
C ASP A 105 32.08 -11.40 -3.48
N LEU A 106 31.68 -10.30 -2.83
CA LEU A 106 32.38 -9.01 -2.91
C LEU A 106 33.72 -9.05 -2.18
N HIS A 107 34.72 -8.39 -2.76
CA HIS A 107 36.07 -8.30 -2.21
C HIS A 107 36.50 -6.86 -1.91
N ALA A 108 36.28 -5.92 -2.83
CA ALA A 108 36.72 -4.53 -2.71
C ALA A 108 35.65 -3.57 -3.25
N ASN A 109 35.37 -2.48 -2.51
CA ASN A 109 34.50 -1.40 -2.96
C ASN A 109 35.30 -0.34 -3.74
N TYR A 110 34.63 0.70 -4.23
CA TYR A 110 35.28 1.77 -4.99
C TYR A 110 36.45 2.44 -4.25
N LEU A 111 36.32 2.68 -2.94
CA LEU A 111 37.39 3.31 -2.14
C LEU A 111 38.58 2.37 -1.98
N ASP A 112 38.35 1.08 -1.69
CA ASP A 112 39.42 0.08 -1.65
C ASP A 112 40.17 0.01 -3.00
N LEU A 113 39.45 0.10 -4.12
CA LEU A 113 40.05 0.09 -5.46
C LEU A 113 40.84 1.36 -5.73
N LYS A 114 40.35 2.52 -5.28
CA LYS A 114 41.06 3.80 -5.39
C LYS A 114 42.35 3.78 -4.58
N ASP A 115 42.30 3.32 -3.33
CA ASP A 115 43.45 3.30 -2.42
C ASP A 115 44.56 2.33 -2.86
N ARG A 116 44.22 1.34 -3.70
CA ARG A 116 45.14 0.35 -4.27
C ARG A 116 45.57 0.68 -5.71
N ASP A 117 45.21 1.84 -6.24
CA ASP A 117 45.42 2.22 -7.65
C ASP A 117 44.91 1.17 -8.65
N MET A 118 43.75 0.57 -8.35
CA MET A 118 43.09 -0.47 -9.14
C MET A 118 41.85 0.03 -9.91
N LEU A 119 41.59 1.33 -9.89
CA LEU A 119 40.52 1.91 -10.70
C LEU A 119 40.92 1.92 -12.18
N PRO A 120 39.97 1.66 -13.10
CA PRO A 120 40.21 1.82 -14.52
C PRO A 120 40.75 3.20 -14.89
N SER A 121 41.86 3.24 -15.62
CA SER A 121 42.41 4.46 -16.21
C SER A 121 41.64 4.92 -17.46
N THR A 122 41.03 3.96 -18.15
CA THR A 122 40.43 4.15 -19.48
C THR A 122 39.08 3.46 -19.54
N TRP A 123 38.07 4.23 -19.91
CA TRP A 123 36.71 3.77 -20.15
C TRP A 123 36.42 3.84 -21.64
N SER A 124 35.65 2.91 -22.17
CA SER A 124 35.37 2.84 -23.60
C SER A 124 34.69 4.12 -24.10
N THR A 125 35.39 4.83 -24.98
CA THR A 125 34.86 5.91 -25.82
C THR A 125 34.63 5.37 -27.22
N CYS A 126 33.42 5.52 -27.74
CA CYS A 126 32.98 5.18 -29.11
C CYS A 126 33.88 4.24 -29.94
N SER A 127 33.53 2.95 -30.02
CA SER A 127 33.34 2.25 -31.32
C SER A 127 32.90 0.79 -31.14
N GLN A 128 31.84 0.46 -31.89
CA GLN A 128 31.31 -0.87 -32.27
C GLN A 128 30.70 -1.78 -31.18
N GLU A 129 29.36 -1.85 -31.23
CA GLU A 129 28.47 -2.98 -30.90
C GLU A 129 27.95 -3.22 -29.46
N SER A 130 28.25 -2.39 -28.46
CA SER A 130 27.51 -2.40 -27.18
C SER A 130 27.50 -1.02 -26.49
N GLY A 131 26.50 -0.77 -25.64
CA GLY A 131 26.17 0.53 -25.02
C GLY A 131 27.35 1.40 -24.53
N GLN A 132 27.21 2.71 -24.74
CA GLN A 132 28.26 3.71 -24.57
C GLN A 132 28.58 4.00 -23.09
N THR A 133 29.66 3.46 -22.53
CA THR A 133 29.92 3.58 -21.08
C THR A 133 30.11 5.02 -20.58
N ILE A 134 30.83 5.88 -21.33
CA ILE A 134 31.00 7.30 -20.94
C ILE A 134 29.74 8.13 -21.23
N ASP A 135 29.10 7.91 -22.38
CA ASP A 135 27.92 8.70 -22.78
C ASP A 135 26.70 8.38 -21.90
N LEU A 136 26.63 7.16 -21.35
CA LEU A 136 25.67 6.75 -20.31
C LEU A 136 26.04 7.28 -18.92
N GLY A 137 27.19 7.94 -18.78
CA GLY A 137 27.60 8.64 -17.56
C GLY A 137 28.08 7.74 -16.44
N PHE A 138 28.34 6.44 -16.65
CA PHE A 138 28.74 5.53 -15.57
C PHE A 138 29.93 6.05 -14.74
N PRO A 139 31.05 6.52 -15.36
CA PRO A 139 32.16 7.07 -14.58
C PRO A 139 31.81 8.38 -13.87
N ALA A 140 30.94 9.21 -14.46
CA ALA A 140 30.53 10.50 -13.89
C ALA A 140 29.64 10.34 -12.64
N HIS A 141 28.96 9.20 -12.51
CA HIS A 141 28.16 8.87 -11.33
C HIS A 141 29.00 8.31 -10.16
N MET A 142 30.31 8.11 -10.35
CA MET A 142 31.26 7.68 -9.32
C MET A 142 32.10 8.88 -8.85
N LEU A 143 32.19 9.20 -7.56
CA LEU A 143 31.68 8.53 -6.37
C LEU A 143 30.19 8.82 -6.11
N ASN A 144 29.45 7.88 -5.53
CA ASN A 144 28.03 8.07 -5.22
C ASN A 144 27.84 9.19 -4.18
N LEU A 145 27.00 10.18 -4.50
CA LEU A 145 26.73 11.36 -3.67
C LEU A 145 26.15 11.00 -2.28
N ASP A 146 25.45 9.87 -2.15
CA ASP A 146 24.89 9.41 -0.88
C ASP A 146 25.97 9.12 0.17
N ARG A 147 27.23 8.90 -0.22
CA ARG A 147 28.35 8.76 0.75
C ARG A 147 28.55 10.01 1.59
N VAL A 148 28.37 11.20 1.01
CA VAL A 148 28.47 12.49 1.73
C VAL A 148 27.33 12.62 2.74
N LEU A 149 26.12 12.23 2.35
CA LEU A 149 24.94 12.24 3.23
C LEU A 149 25.06 11.23 4.38
N ALA A 150 25.66 10.08 4.10
CA ALA A 150 25.87 9.00 5.04
C ALA A 150 26.92 9.33 6.12
N GLN A 151 27.94 10.14 5.79
CA GLN A 151 29.02 10.50 6.72
C GLN A 151 29.71 9.29 7.36
N GLY A 152 29.82 8.19 6.60
CA GLY A 152 30.38 6.93 7.07
C GLY A 152 29.42 6.01 7.84
N ASP A 153 28.18 6.41 8.09
CA ASP A 153 27.14 5.54 8.65
C ASP A 153 26.46 4.70 7.55
N PRO A 154 25.97 3.49 7.84
CA PRO A 154 25.02 2.78 6.98
C PRO A 154 23.81 3.66 6.62
N LEU A 155 23.48 3.76 5.32
CA LEU A 155 22.35 4.54 4.81
C LEU A 155 21.27 3.62 4.24
N TYR A 156 20.03 3.83 4.69
CA TYR A 156 18.85 3.09 4.25
C TYR A 156 17.77 4.03 3.71
N THR A 157 16.67 3.45 3.23
CA THR A 157 15.45 4.19 2.91
C THR A 157 14.26 3.59 3.63
N SER A 158 13.28 4.44 3.92
CA SER A 158 12.04 4.10 4.60
C SER A 158 10.88 4.60 3.76
N TRP A 159 10.18 3.69 3.12
CA TRP A 159 8.97 4.02 2.39
C TRP A 159 7.79 4.02 3.34
N ILE A 160 6.90 5.00 3.20
CA ILE A 160 5.70 5.14 4.02
C ILE A 160 4.45 5.17 3.17
N ASP A 161 3.42 4.48 3.62
CA ASP A 161 2.06 4.74 3.13
C ASP A 161 1.45 5.84 3.97
N ILE A 162 0.75 6.76 3.32
CA ILE A 162 0.21 7.96 3.95
C ILE A 162 -1.30 7.91 3.82
N PHE A 163 -1.96 7.63 4.95
CA PHE A 163 -3.40 7.58 5.04
C PHE A 163 -3.91 8.83 5.73
N SER A 164 -4.89 9.47 5.13
CA SER A 164 -5.55 10.64 5.72
C SER A 164 -7.05 10.52 5.53
N ASP A 165 -7.80 10.86 6.58
CA ASP A 165 -9.24 10.73 6.59
C ASP A 165 -9.87 11.87 7.40
N ASN A 166 -11.19 12.00 7.27
CA ASN A 166 -11.98 12.76 8.22
C ASN A 166 -12.60 11.86 9.29
N VAL A 167 -12.40 12.24 10.55
CA VAL A 167 -12.91 11.48 11.68
C VAL A 167 -13.68 12.40 12.60
N SER A 168 -14.82 11.92 13.10
CA SER A 168 -15.51 12.63 14.19
C SER A 168 -14.80 12.36 15.50
N GLY A 169 -14.55 13.42 16.28
CA GLY A 169 -14.08 13.31 17.67
C GLY A 169 -15.14 12.79 18.65
N ASN A 170 -16.38 12.59 18.18
CA ASN A 170 -17.49 12.11 18.99
C ASN A 170 -17.73 10.60 18.79
N ARG A 171 -18.56 10.01 19.66
CA ARG A 171 -19.09 8.65 19.45
C ARG A 171 -19.99 8.55 18.21
N SER A 172 -20.72 9.61 17.87
CA SER A 172 -21.53 9.69 16.65
C SER A 172 -20.72 10.33 15.52
N LYS A 173 -21.00 9.96 14.26
CA LYS A 173 -20.31 10.51 13.07
C LYS A 173 -20.65 11.98 12.77
N SER A 174 -21.55 12.60 13.52
CA SER A 174 -22.02 13.96 13.29
C SER A 174 -21.34 14.91 14.25
N TRP A 175 -20.84 16.04 13.72
CA TRP A 175 -20.18 17.13 14.45
C TRP A 175 -18.73 16.81 14.90
N ASN A 176 -17.96 17.86 15.20
CA ASN A 176 -16.56 17.80 15.64
C ASN A 176 -15.67 17.02 14.64
N LYS A 177 -15.60 17.51 13.39
CA LYS A 177 -14.80 16.92 12.31
C LYS A 177 -13.32 17.24 12.54
N HIS A 178 -12.49 16.20 12.55
CA HIS A 178 -11.04 16.29 12.57
C HIS A 178 -10.49 15.72 11.27
N TRP A 179 -9.40 16.29 10.78
CA TRP A 179 -8.62 15.76 9.67
C TRP A 179 -7.39 15.08 10.25
N ASN A 180 -7.33 13.76 10.19
CA ASN A 180 -6.21 12.99 10.73
C ASN A 180 -5.28 12.53 9.61
N THR A 181 -4.03 12.28 9.97
CA THR A 181 -3.05 11.64 9.10
C THR A 181 -2.25 10.61 9.89
N TYR A 182 -2.18 9.41 9.33
CA TYR A 182 -1.44 8.27 9.82
C TYR A 182 -0.44 7.81 8.78
N ILE A 183 0.60 7.11 9.23
CA ILE A 183 1.56 6.45 8.35
C ILE A 183 1.79 5.01 8.77
N SER A 184 2.21 4.18 7.81
CA SER A 184 2.77 2.85 8.09
C SER A 184 4.09 2.69 7.33
N HIS A 185 5.00 1.87 7.86
CA HIS A 185 6.33 1.68 7.27
C HIS A 185 6.31 0.55 6.25
N ARG A 186 6.27 0.90 4.97
CA ARG A 186 5.93 -0.01 3.87
C ARG A 186 6.98 -1.06 3.55
N ASN A 187 8.22 -0.88 3.96
CA ASN A 187 9.22 -1.93 3.89
C ASN A 187 8.93 -3.13 4.83
N LEU A 188 7.92 -3.03 5.72
CA LEU A 188 7.53 -4.15 6.56
C LEU A 188 6.66 -5.14 5.78
N PRO A 189 6.76 -6.45 6.05
CA PRO A 189 5.86 -7.47 5.51
C PRO A 189 4.40 -7.20 5.88
N GLN A 190 3.49 -7.64 5.02
CA GLN A 190 2.04 -7.46 5.14
C GLN A 190 1.52 -7.92 6.51
N LYS A 191 2.03 -9.05 7.03
CA LYS A 191 1.64 -9.58 8.35
C LYS A 191 1.83 -8.61 9.52
N PHE A 192 2.79 -7.68 9.41
CA PHE A 192 2.98 -6.60 10.38
C PHE A 192 2.07 -5.42 10.07
N LEU A 193 1.93 -5.08 8.79
CA LEU A 193 1.11 -3.95 8.34
C LEU A 193 -0.39 -4.13 8.63
N GLN A 194 -0.86 -5.37 8.79
CA GLN A 194 -2.23 -5.67 9.22
C GLN A 194 -2.47 -5.46 10.73
N GLN A 195 -1.45 -5.16 11.52
CA GLN A 195 -1.55 -4.95 12.96
C GLN A 195 -1.59 -3.45 13.31
N GLU A 196 -2.50 -3.07 14.22
CA GLU A 196 -2.65 -1.69 14.70
C GLU A 196 -1.36 -1.12 15.32
N PHE A 197 -0.46 -1.99 15.82
CA PHE A 197 0.86 -1.58 16.31
C PHE A 197 1.64 -0.76 15.29
N HIS A 198 1.53 -1.09 14.00
CA HIS A 198 2.30 -0.48 12.91
C HIS A 198 1.62 0.72 12.24
N VAL A 199 0.50 1.19 12.80
CA VAL A 199 -0.10 2.48 12.45
C VAL A 199 0.46 3.56 13.36
N HIS A 200 1.09 4.57 12.75
CA HIS A 200 1.78 5.66 13.43
C HIS A 200 1.02 6.97 13.22
N PHE A 201 0.71 7.67 14.30
CA PHE A 201 0.11 9.00 14.25
C PHE A 201 1.11 10.06 13.77
N VAL A 202 0.70 10.91 12.83
CA VAL A 202 1.53 12.04 12.35
C VAL A 202 0.93 13.37 12.77
N SER A 203 -0.32 13.62 12.39
CA SER A 203 -0.97 14.89 12.66
C SER A 203 -2.49 14.75 12.72
N MET A 204 -3.11 15.68 13.43
CA MET A 204 -4.54 15.92 13.33
C MET A 204 -4.83 17.39 13.55
N LEU A 205 -5.68 17.97 12.71
CA LEU A 205 -6.12 19.35 12.82
C LEU A 205 -7.62 19.49 12.56
N LEU A 206 -8.24 20.46 13.24
CA LEU A 206 -9.64 20.85 13.04
C LEU A 206 -9.83 21.77 11.82
N VAL A 207 -8.81 22.55 11.51
CA VAL A 207 -8.89 23.67 10.54
C VAL A 207 -8.14 23.41 9.25
N ALA A 208 -7.05 22.63 9.30
CA ALA A 208 -6.24 22.33 8.13
C ALA A 208 -6.69 21.02 7.50
N THR A 209 -6.96 21.08 6.20
CA THR A 209 -7.30 19.96 5.32
C THR A 209 -6.14 18.95 5.21
N ILE A 210 -6.42 17.82 4.58
CA ILE A 210 -5.44 16.77 4.29
C ILE A 210 -4.28 17.33 3.47
N LEU A 211 -4.58 18.10 2.41
CA LEU A 211 -3.58 18.68 1.51
C LEU A 211 -2.68 19.69 2.25
N GLU A 212 -3.26 20.52 3.12
CA GLU A 212 -2.48 21.48 3.94
C GLU A 212 -1.59 20.79 4.97
N GLN A 213 -2.07 19.73 5.62
CA GLN A 213 -1.25 18.92 6.53
C GLN A 213 -0.10 18.23 5.79
N PHE A 214 -0.37 17.74 4.58
CA PHE A 214 0.63 17.08 3.76
C PHE A 214 1.78 18.02 3.35
N HIS A 215 1.55 19.33 3.25
CA HIS A 215 2.63 20.31 3.02
C HIS A 215 3.75 20.19 4.05
N GLY A 216 3.41 20.03 5.33
CA GLY A 216 4.39 19.83 6.41
C GLY A 216 5.10 18.49 6.30
N ILE A 217 4.36 17.43 5.96
CA ILE A 217 4.90 16.08 5.78
C ILE A 217 5.88 16.03 4.61
N LYS A 218 5.52 16.63 3.47
CA LYS A 218 6.38 16.77 2.29
C LYS A 218 7.71 17.45 2.64
N LYS A 219 7.67 18.57 3.37
CA LYS A 219 8.89 19.25 3.81
C LYS A 219 9.79 18.33 4.64
N ILE A 220 9.23 17.56 5.56
CA ILE A 220 10.00 16.59 6.37
C ILE A 220 10.63 15.51 5.45
N ILE A 221 9.86 14.97 4.50
CA ILE A 221 10.35 13.98 3.53
C ILE A 221 11.56 14.54 2.77
N GLU A 222 11.43 15.71 2.15
CA GLU A 222 12.50 16.36 1.38
C GLU A 222 13.70 16.76 2.26
N GLU A 223 13.47 17.16 3.50
CA GLU A 223 14.53 17.43 4.47
C GLU A 223 15.34 16.17 4.76
N THR A 224 14.70 15.00 4.86
CA THR A 224 15.43 13.73 5.06
C THR A 224 16.35 13.39 3.90
N HIS A 225 16.07 13.86 2.68
CA HIS A 225 16.93 13.62 1.52
C HIS A 225 18.20 14.47 1.57
N LYS A 226 18.13 15.66 2.20
CA LYS A 226 19.27 16.56 2.40
C LYS A 226 20.04 16.23 3.68
N LYS A 227 19.33 15.79 4.72
CA LYS A 227 19.85 15.45 6.04
C LYS A 227 19.17 14.16 6.53
N PRO A 228 19.69 12.99 6.16
CA PRO A 228 19.12 11.71 6.59
C PRO A 228 18.95 11.60 8.10
N VAL A 229 17.87 10.95 8.51
CA VAL A 229 17.51 10.78 9.92
C VAL A 229 18.49 9.80 10.55
N LYS A 230 19.21 10.25 11.58
CA LYS A 230 20.20 9.46 12.31
C LYS A 230 19.56 8.74 13.49
N VAL A 231 19.71 7.42 13.56
CA VAL A 231 19.16 6.58 14.64
C VAL A 231 20.14 5.48 15.04
N ARG A 232 19.87 4.82 16.18
CA ARG A 232 20.50 3.55 16.54
C ARG A 232 19.70 2.40 15.95
N HIS A 233 20.34 1.44 15.31
CA HIS A 233 19.72 0.22 14.82
C HIS A 233 19.19 -0.60 16.01
N GLY A 234 17.94 -1.08 15.92
CA GLY A 234 17.21 -1.71 17.01
C GLY A 234 17.97 -2.86 17.68
N THR A 235 18.43 -3.83 16.89
CA THR A 235 19.16 -5.00 17.39
C THR A 235 20.61 -4.68 17.74
N SER A 236 21.42 -4.27 16.76
CA SER A 236 22.87 -4.08 16.93
C SER A 236 23.28 -2.85 17.75
N GLY A 237 22.41 -1.84 17.88
CA GLY A 237 22.78 -0.55 18.46
C GLY A 237 23.78 0.25 17.60
N ALA A 238 24.09 -0.20 16.37
CA ALA A 238 24.94 0.53 15.46
C ALA A 238 24.27 1.84 15.04
N GLN A 239 25.06 2.88 14.79
CA GLN A 239 24.53 4.13 14.24
C GLN A 239 24.17 3.90 12.77
N VAL A 240 22.98 4.32 12.36
CA VAL A 240 22.48 4.22 10.99
C VAL A 240 21.73 5.48 10.59
N ARG A 241 21.55 5.67 9.28
CA ARG A 241 20.81 6.79 8.71
C ARG A 241 19.75 6.31 7.74
N PHE A 242 18.67 7.06 7.58
CA PHE A 242 17.69 6.77 6.53
C PHE A 242 17.05 8.01 5.92
N LYS A 243 16.64 7.87 4.66
CA LYS A 243 15.78 8.81 3.90
C LYS A 243 14.34 8.30 3.91
N ILE A 244 13.35 9.18 3.92
CA ILE A 244 11.92 8.81 3.85
C ILE A 244 11.41 9.02 2.42
N TYR A 245 10.57 8.12 1.92
CA TYR A 245 9.86 8.26 0.63
C TYR A 245 8.39 7.87 0.78
N ALA A 246 7.51 8.41 -0.07
CA ALA A 246 6.07 8.08 -0.05
C ALA A 246 5.77 6.93 -1.04
N ASN A 247 5.18 5.83 -0.56
CA ASN A 247 4.83 4.68 -1.39
C ASN A 247 3.43 4.81 -1.98
N CYS A 248 2.37 4.87 -1.18
CA CYS A 248 1.03 5.07 -1.72
C CYS A 248 0.16 5.91 -0.78
N GLY A 249 -0.90 6.47 -1.35
CA GLY A 249 -1.95 7.19 -0.63
C GLY A 249 -3.24 6.36 -0.59
N PRO A 250 -3.29 5.29 0.22
CA PRO A 250 -4.52 4.52 0.37
C PRO A 250 -5.55 5.41 1.10
N GLY A 251 -6.80 5.36 0.69
CA GLY A 251 -7.84 6.21 1.25
C GLY A 251 -9.20 5.95 0.61
N ASP A 252 -10.22 6.63 1.12
CA ASP A 252 -11.53 6.58 0.49
C ASP A 252 -11.52 7.28 -0.89
N ASN A 253 -12.52 6.97 -1.72
CA ASN A 253 -12.58 7.49 -3.08
C ASN A 253 -12.61 9.04 -3.15
N PRO A 254 -13.36 9.75 -2.29
CA PRO A 254 -13.28 11.21 -2.19
C PRO A 254 -11.90 11.75 -1.84
N ALA A 255 -11.22 11.24 -0.80
CA ALA A 255 -9.90 11.70 -0.41
C ALA A 255 -8.86 11.45 -1.50
N GLN A 256 -8.89 10.27 -2.13
CA GLN A 256 -8.01 9.97 -3.26
C GLN A 256 -8.29 10.88 -4.47
N SER A 257 -9.55 11.23 -4.72
CA SER A 257 -9.93 12.21 -5.76
C SER A 257 -9.35 13.60 -5.46
N GLU A 258 -9.42 14.05 -4.22
CA GLU A 258 -8.87 15.34 -3.79
C GLU A 258 -7.34 15.38 -3.89
N VAL A 259 -6.65 14.32 -3.46
CA VAL A 259 -5.20 14.15 -3.58
C VAL A 259 -4.72 14.23 -5.04
N CYS A 260 -5.50 13.72 -5.99
CA CYS A 260 -5.20 13.77 -7.42
C CYS A 260 -5.48 15.13 -8.08
N GLY A 261 -6.04 16.12 -7.38
CA GLY A 261 -6.51 17.37 -7.99
C GLY A 261 -7.72 17.19 -8.94
N HIS A 262 -8.44 16.07 -8.81
CA HIS A 262 -9.55 15.70 -9.69
C HIS A 262 -10.85 16.44 -9.34
N ILE A 263 -11.60 16.87 -10.35
CA ILE A 263 -12.81 17.70 -10.21
C ILE A 263 -14.02 17.00 -9.53
N GLY A 264 -13.96 15.66 -9.41
CA GLY A 264 -14.94 14.84 -8.72
C GLY A 264 -15.79 13.95 -9.64
N GLY A 265 -16.28 12.83 -9.10
CA GLY A 265 -16.89 11.74 -9.87
C GLY A 265 -18.24 12.01 -10.55
N ASN A 266 -18.84 13.19 -10.35
CA ASN A 266 -20.11 13.59 -10.97
C ASN A 266 -19.93 14.61 -12.11
N ARG A 267 -18.75 14.62 -12.73
CA ARG A 267 -18.35 15.60 -13.75
C ARG A 267 -18.13 14.92 -15.11
N ASN A 268 -17.75 15.69 -16.12
CA ASN A 268 -17.57 15.19 -17.48
C ASN A 268 -16.55 14.05 -17.53
N TYR A 269 -15.43 14.22 -16.85
CA TYR A 269 -14.41 13.19 -16.63
C TYR A 269 -14.50 12.75 -15.17
N PRO A 270 -15.16 11.62 -14.87
CA PRO A 270 -15.44 11.22 -13.49
C PRO A 270 -14.33 10.36 -12.86
N CYS A 271 -13.36 9.88 -13.64
CA CYS A 271 -12.29 9.01 -13.15
C CYS A 271 -11.04 9.81 -12.80
N ARG A 272 -10.48 9.56 -11.61
CA ARG A 272 -9.20 10.18 -11.18
C ARG A 272 -7.96 9.57 -11.84
N LYS A 273 -8.08 8.37 -12.42
CA LYS A 273 -6.96 7.59 -12.97
C LYS A 273 -6.82 7.72 -14.49
N CYS A 274 -7.91 8.07 -15.20
CA CYS A 274 -7.91 8.19 -16.65
C CYS A 274 -8.94 9.20 -17.16
N LEU A 275 -8.83 9.58 -18.43
CA LEU A 275 -9.69 10.56 -19.11
C LEU A 275 -10.98 9.94 -19.70
N VAL A 276 -11.55 8.91 -19.09
CA VAL A 276 -12.86 8.39 -19.51
C VAL A 276 -13.93 9.47 -19.29
N GLY A 277 -14.96 9.50 -20.15
CA GLY A 277 -16.11 10.38 -20.00
C GLY A 277 -16.30 11.32 -21.18
N GLY A 278 -16.65 12.57 -20.89
CA GLY A 278 -17.12 13.56 -21.87
C GLY A 278 -18.39 14.26 -21.39
N THR A 279 -19.06 14.99 -22.29
CA THR A 279 -20.40 15.53 -21.97
C THR A 279 -21.40 14.38 -21.77
N GLN A 280 -22.56 14.68 -21.18
CA GLN A 280 -23.61 13.67 -21.03
C GLN A 280 -24.01 13.07 -22.40
N GLN A 281 -24.09 13.90 -23.44
CA GLN A 281 -24.37 13.47 -24.80
C GLN A 281 -23.27 12.54 -25.34
N ASP A 282 -21.99 12.83 -25.07
CA ASP A 282 -20.88 11.96 -25.49
C ASP A 282 -20.99 10.59 -24.83
N LYS A 283 -21.27 10.56 -23.52
CA LYS A 283 -21.40 9.31 -22.74
C LYS A 283 -22.57 8.44 -23.20
N GLU A 284 -23.63 9.05 -23.73
CA GLU A 284 -24.81 8.34 -24.27
C GLU A 284 -24.59 7.76 -25.68
N THR A 285 -23.49 8.10 -26.36
CA THR A 285 -23.11 7.43 -27.62
C THR A 285 -22.58 6.02 -27.36
N ASP A 286 -22.72 5.11 -28.33
CA ASP A 286 -22.18 3.75 -28.21
C ASP A 286 -20.69 3.76 -27.84
N LYS A 287 -19.90 4.61 -28.50
CA LYS A 287 -18.47 4.78 -28.20
C LYS A 287 -18.23 5.28 -26.78
N GLY A 288 -18.97 6.30 -26.35
CA GLY A 288 -18.84 6.87 -25.01
C GLY A 288 -19.24 5.88 -23.92
N TYR A 289 -20.34 5.16 -24.11
CA TYR A 289 -20.80 4.12 -23.20
C TYR A 289 -19.78 2.98 -23.09
N HIS A 290 -19.33 2.43 -24.23
CA HIS A 290 -18.35 1.36 -24.26
C HIS A 290 -17.00 1.75 -23.63
N SER A 291 -16.64 3.04 -23.65
CA SER A 291 -15.40 3.50 -23.01
C SER A 291 -15.36 3.25 -21.49
N PHE A 292 -16.50 3.11 -20.82
CA PHE A 292 -16.56 2.82 -19.38
C PHE A 292 -16.16 1.38 -19.01
N PHE A 293 -16.10 0.47 -19.98
CA PHE A 293 -15.70 -0.93 -19.79
C PHE A 293 -14.20 -1.17 -19.99
N MET A 294 -13.48 -0.13 -20.42
CA MET A 294 -12.06 -0.21 -20.76
C MET A 294 -11.27 0.85 -19.98
N VAL A 295 -9.96 0.64 -19.88
CA VAL A 295 -9.05 1.67 -19.35
C VAL A 295 -9.00 2.82 -20.35
N GLY A 296 -9.35 4.03 -19.90
CA GLY A 296 -9.23 5.26 -20.69
C GLY A 296 -7.77 5.72 -20.82
N VAL A 297 -7.53 6.84 -21.49
CA VAL A 297 -6.19 7.45 -21.57
C VAL A 297 -5.71 7.77 -20.15
N PRO A 298 -4.56 7.23 -19.71
CA PRO A 298 -4.06 7.45 -18.35
C PRO A 298 -3.86 8.94 -18.05
N HIS A 299 -4.13 9.31 -16.81
CA HIS A 299 -3.68 10.59 -16.27
C HIS A 299 -2.28 10.43 -15.68
N SER A 300 -1.52 11.52 -15.54
CA SER A 300 -0.34 11.57 -14.68
C SER A 300 -0.43 12.77 -13.74
N ALA A 301 0.25 12.70 -12.59
CA ALA A 301 0.33 13.86 -11.68
C ALA A 301 1.01 15.06 -12.34
N GLN A 302 1.95 14.81 -13.27
CA GLN A 302 2.62 15.85 -14.03
C GLN A 302 1.64 16.57 -14.97
N ASP A 303 0.75 15.84 -15.66
CA ASP A 303 -0.28 16.44 -16.51
C ASP A 303 -1.28 17.25 -15.67
N VAL A 304 -1.70 16.74 -14.51
CA VAL A 304 -2.55 17.50 -13.57
C VAL A 304 -1.84 18.81 -13.19
N LEU A 305 -0.57 18.75 -12.82
CA LEU A 305 0.18 19.93 -12.40
C LEU A 305 0.32 20.96 -13.53
N LEU A 306 0.52 20.52 -14.77
CA LEU A 306 0.55 21.40 -15.94
C LEU A 306 -0.80 22.09 -16.16
N ASP A 307 -1.90 21.35 -16.02
CA ASP A 307 -3.25 21.92 -16.10
C ASP A 307 -3.52 22.94 -15.01
N VAL A 308 -3.12 22.64 -13.76
CA VAL A 308 -3.24 23.58 -12.64
C VAL A 308 -2.41 24.84 -12.87
N LYS A 309 -1.19 24.72 -13.43
CA LYS A 309 -0.36 25.88 -13.81
C LYS A 309 -1.04 26.73 -14.88
N SER A 310 -1.60 26.12 -15.93
CA SER A 310 -2.37 26.82 -16.97
C SER A 310 -3.60 27.55 -16.39
N GLN A 311 -4.29 26.93 -15.43
CA GLN A 311 -5.41 27.55 -14.74
C GLN A 311 -4.99 28.79 -13.95
N ILE A 312 -3.83 28.75 -13.27
CA ILE A 312 -3.25 29.89 -12.58
C ILE A 312 -2.89 31.01 -13.56
N GLU A 313 -2.21 30.71 -14.67
CA GLU A 313 -1.85 31.70 -15.68
C GLU A 313 -3.10 32.42 -16.20
N THR A 314 -4.19 31.68 -16.38
CA THR A 314 -5.50 32.20 -16.78
C THR A 314 -6.16 33.01 -15.65
N ALA A 315 -6.03 32.58 -14.40
CA ALA A 315 -6.55 33.27 -13.22
C ALA A 315 -5.92 34.66 -13.05
N CYS A 316 -4.63 34.80 -13.34
CA CYS A 316 -3.91 36.08 -13.33
C CYS A 316 -4.44 37.12 -14.34
N LEU A 317 -5.27 36.72 -15.31
CA LEU A 317 -5.99 37.64 -16.21
C LEU A 317 -7.31 38.16 -15.62
N GLY A 318 -7.77 37.61 -14.48
CA GLY A 318 -9.03 37.98 -13.82
C GLY A 318 -10.29 37.38 -14.46
N VAL A 319 -10.16 36.38 -15.33
CA VAL A 319 -11.26 35.79 -16.13
C VAL A 319 -11.69 34.44 -15.59
N ALA A 320 -12.57 34.45 -14.57
CA ALA A 320 -13.05 33.24 -13.89
C ALA A 320 -13.70 32.20 -14.83
N ILE A 321 -14.46 32.64 -15.84
CA ILE A 321 -15.16 31.73 -16.76
C ILE A 321 -14.17 30.90 -17.59
N SER A 322 -13.03 31.48 -17.98
CA SER A 322 -12.00 30.77 -18.73
C SER A 322 -11.36 29.66 -17.91
N VAL A 323 -11.13 29.92 -16.60
CA VAL A 323 -10.65 28.91 -15.67
C VAL A 323 -11.67 27.78 -15.51
N GLN A 324 -12.95 28.10 -15.29
CA GLN A 324 -14.02 27.09 -15.15
C GLN A 324 -14.16 26.21 -16.41
N ASN A 325 -14.00 26.80 -17.59
CA ASN A 325 -14.02 26.07 -18.86
C ASN A 325 -12.83 25.11 -18.96
N GLN A 326 -11.62 25.53 -18.57
CA GLN A 326 -10.44 24.64 -18.52
C GLN A 326 -10.65 23.49 -17.54
N GLN A 327 -11.14 23.77 -16.33
CA GLN A 327 -11.42 22.76 -15.31
C GLN A 327 -12.40 21.70 -15.81
N THR A 328 -13.47 22.13 -16.48
CA THR A 328 -14.49 21.24 -17.04
C THR A 328 -13.96 20.42 -18.22
N LYS A 329 -13.15 21.05 -19.08
CA LYS A 329 -12.57 20.42 -20.26
C LYS A 329 -11.55 19.34 -19.91
N ASN A 330 -10.75 19.56 -18.87
CA ASN A 330 -9.66 18.66 -18.52
C ASN A 330 -10.00 17.72 -17.36
N GLY A 331 -11.07 18.00 -16.60
CA GLY A 331 -11.42 17.20 -15.42
C GLY A 331 -10.56 17.51 -14.18
N VAL A 332 -9.82 18.61 -14.21
CA VAL A 332 -8.88 19.00 -13.15
C VAL A 332 -9.41 20.23 -12.42
N LYS A 333 -9.65 20.09 -11.12
CA LYS A 333 -9.99 21.20 -10.22
C LYS A 333 -9.41 20.90 -8.84
N ASP A 334 -8.16 21.29 -8.67
CA ASP A 334 -7.44 21.05 -7.43
C ASP A 334 -7.95 21.95 -6.31
N GLY A 335 -8.46 21.34 -5.23
CA GLY A 335 -9.09 22.06 -4.12
C GLY A 335 -8.12 22.97 -3.36
N TYR A 336 -6.85 22.56 -3.25
CA TYR A 336 -5.80 23.32 -2.56
C TYR A 336 -5.44 24.58 -3.34
N THR A 337 -5.14 24.44 -4.63
CA THR A 337 -4.78 25.56 -5.50
C THR A 337 -6.00 26.43 -5.86
N GLN A 338 -7.23 25.92 -5.79
CA GLN A 338 -8.44 26.70 -6.06
C GLN A 338 -8.56 27.94 -5.19
N PHE A 339 -8.16 27.87 -3.91
CA PHE A 339 -8.13 29.04 -3.03
C PHE A 339 -7.30 30.18 -3.63
N TRP A 340 -6.10 29.85 -4.13
CA TRP A 340 -5.21 30.82 -4.77
C TRP A 340 -5.72 31.31 -6.12
N ILE A 341 -6.34 30.43 -6.91
CA ILE A 341 -6.99 30.83 -8.18
C ILE A 341 -8.03 31.93 -7.92
N ASP A 342 -8.89 31.77 -6.91
CA ASP A 342 -9.93 32.74 -6.59
C ASP A 342 -9.34 34.07 -6.10
N ASP A 343 -8.32 34.02 -5.25
CA ASP A 343 -7.57 35.19 -4.78
C ASP A 343 -6.86 35.93 -5.94
N LEU A 344 -6.18 35.20 -6.83
CA LEU A 344 -5.48 35.78 -7.99
C LEU A 344 -6.46 36.46 -8.95
N ILE A 345 -7.64 35.89 -9.18
CA ILE A 345 -8.69 36.52 -9.98
C ILE A 345 -9.12 37.85 -9.34
N ALA A 346 -9.33 37.87 -8.03
CA ALA A 346 -9.72 39.07 -7.29
C ALA A 346 -8.62 40.14 -7.33
N ARG A 347 -7.35 39.76 -7.13
CA ARG A 347 -6.19 40.66 -7.23
C ARG A 347 -6.03 41.24 -8.63
N ALA A 348 -6.10 40.41 -9.67
CA ALA A 348 -6.01 40.87 -11.06
C ALA A 348 -7.09 41.90 -11.40
N ARG A 349 -8.34 41.64 -10.99
CA ARG A 349 -9.46 42.58 -11.17
C ARG A 349 -9.24 43.90 -10.42
N THR A 350 -8.71 43.82 -9.20
CA THR A 350 -8.44 44.99 -8.35
C THR A 350 -7.33 45.86 -8.93
N LEU A 351 -6.21 45.25 -9.35
CA LEU A 351 -5.10 45.95 -9.99
C LEU A 351 -5.55 46.64 -11.28
N ARG A 352 -6.35 45.95 -12.12
CA ARG A 352 -6.89 46.52 -13.35
C ARG A 352 -7.85 47.69 -13.09
N LYS A 353 -8.62 47.64 -12.01
CA LYS A 353 -9.51 48.73 -11.60
C LYS A 353 -8.74 49.94 -11.08
N ASN A 354 -7.70 49.72 -10.29
CA ASN A 354 -6.89 50.78 -9.68
C ASN A 354 -5.91 51.42 -10.67
N HIS A 355 -5.50 50.66 -11.69
CA HIS A 355 -4.52 51.06 -12.70
C HIS A 355 -5.03 50.75 -14.12
N PRO A 356 -6.09 51.44 -14.58
CA PRO A 356 -6.69 51.19 -15.90
C PRO A 356 -5.72 51.45 -17.07
N GLU A 357 -4.67 52.23 -16.85
CA GLU A 357 -3.58 52.50 -17.78
C GLU A 357 -2.62 51.32 -17.99
N ARG A 358 -2.58 50.36 -17.04
CA ARG A 358 -1.68 49.21 -17.14
C ARG A 358 -2.28 48.16 -18.06
N GLU A 359 -1.48 47.66 -19.00
CA GLU A 359 -1.84 46.50 -19.81
C GLU A 359 -2.07 45.26 -18.94
N SER A 360 -3.03 44.42 -19.33
CA SER A 360 -3.35 43.17 -18.62
C SER A 360 -2.17 42.20 -18.56
N THR A 361 -1.33 42.20 -19.58
CA THR A 361 -0.09 41.41 -19.67
C THR A 361 0.91 41.78 -18.58
N ASN A 362 1.06 43.08 -18.28
CA ASN A 362 1.94 43.56 -17.22
C ASN A 362 1.43 43.20 -15.82
N ILE A 363 0.11 43.27 -15.61
CA ILE A 363 -0.52 42.81 -14.35
C ILE A 363 -0.34 41.29 -14.20
N GLN A 364 -0.57 40.55 -15.29
CA GLN A 364 -0.39 39.10 -15.30
C GLN A 364 1.06 38.71 -14.96
N ALA A 365 2.05 39.37 -15.58
CA ALA A 365 3.47 39.12 -15.32
C ALA A 365 3.86 39.39 -13.86
N GLU A 366 3.35 40.48 -13.26
CA GLU A 366 3.55 40.79 -11.83
C GLU A 366 3.01 39.67 -10.93
N LEU A 367 1.78 39.20 -11.19
CA LEU A 367 1.17 38.12 -10.40
C LEU A 367 1.90 36.79 -10.60
N LEU A 368 2.35 36.49 -11.82
CA LEU A 368 3.14 35.29 -12.11
C LEU A 368 4.50 35.32 -11.43
N ALA A 369 5.16 36.48 -11.35
CA ALA A 369 6.38 36.64 -10.56
C ALA A 369 6.14 36.34 -9.07
N TRP A 370 5.03 36.85 -8.51
CA TRP A 370 4.64 36.55 -7.13
C TRP A 370 4.40 35.05 -6.89
N ILE A 371 3.76 34.35 -7.83
CA ILE A 371 3.57 32.89 -7.76
C ILE A 371 4.92 32.16 -7.85
N HIS A 372 5.82 32.63 -8.72
CA HIS A 372 7.14 32.01 -8.91
C HIS A 372 7.95 31.97 -7.59
N GLU A 373 7.83 33.01 -6.77
CA GLU A 373 8.47 33.09 -5.45
C GLU A 373 7.79 32.21 -4.38
N ARG A 374 6.57 31.75 -4.63
CA ARG A 374 5.70 31.05 -3.66
C ARG A 374 5.16 29.71 -4.15
N LYS A 375 5.84 29.07 -5.10
CA LYS A 375 5.39 27.79 -5.71
C LYS A 375 5.01 26.75 -4.66
N SER A 376 5.78 26.64 -3.57
CA SER A 376 5.53 25.67 -2.50
C SER A 376 4.22 25.88 -1.76
N ASP A 377 3.70 27.11 -1.70
CA ASP A 377 2.49 27.44 -0.96
C ASP A 377 1.24 27.41 -1.85
N VAL A 378 1.43 27.49 -3.17
CA VAL A 378 0.35 27.65 -4.15
C VAL A 378 -0.09 26.32 -4.76
N TYR A 379 0.86 25.43 -5.07
CA TYR A 379 0.58 24.16 -5.72
C TYR A 379 0.33 23.05 -4.70
N ASN A 380 -0.61 22.16 -5.02
CA ASN A 380 -0.86 20.97 -4.22
C ASN A 380 0.44 20.19 -3.94
N PRO A 381 0.79 19.94 -2.66
CA PRO A 381 2.03 19.29 -2.28
C PRO A 381 2.15 17.84 -2.78
N PHE A 382 1.04 17.12 -3.00
CA PHE A 382 1.07 15.78 -3.59
C PHE A 382 1.51 15.79 -5.06
N LEU A 383 1.10 16.81 -5.83
CA LEU A 383 1.46 16.94 -7.24
C LEU A 383 2.90 17.40 -7.46
N THR A 384 3.59 17.81 -6.39
CA THR A 384 4.96 18.35 -6.44
C THR A 384 5.95 17.54 -5.62
N LEU A 385 5.54 16.36 -5.13
CA LEU A 385 6.43 15.45 -4.42
C LEU A 385 7.13 14.52 -5.41
N ASP A 386 8.45 14.59 -5.45
CA ASP A 386 9.25 13.73 -6.31
C ASP A 386 9.12 12.25 -5.91
N GLY A 387 8.95 11.38 -6.91
CA GLY A 387 8.81 9.93 -6.71
C GLY A 387 7.42 9.45 -6.29
N PHE A 388 6.42 10.35 -6.21
CA PHE A 388 5.02 10.02 -5.94
C PHE A 388 4.11 10.59 -7.03
N ASP A 389 3.29 9.73 -7.65
CA ASP A 389 2.29 10.16 -8.61
C ASP A 389 0.89 9.82 -8.09
N ALA A 390 0.16 10.84 -7.62
CA ALA A 390 -1.17 10.69 -7.04
C ALA A 390 -2.16 9.90 -7.92
N THR A 391 -2.05 9.98 -9.25
CA THR A 391 -3.00 9.35 -10.18
C THR A 391 -2.83 7.83 -10.27
N VAL A 392 -1.61 7.32 -10.06
CA VAL A 392 -1.31 5.88 -10.05
C VAL A 392 -1.01 5.33 -8.65
N ASP A 393 -0.61 6.19 -7.71
CA ASP A 393 -0.27 5.85 -6.32
C ASP A 393 -1.45 5.92 -5.34
N THR A 394 -2.67 6.10 -5.87
CA THR A 394 -3.93 5.96 -5.12
C THR A 394 -4.70 4.73 -5.63
N PRO A 395 -4.30 3.50 -5.23
CA PRO A 395 -4.88 2.26 -5.76
C PRO A 395 -6.37 2.13 -5.42
N VAL A 396 -7.07 1.28 -6.17
CA VAL A 396 -8.44 0.85 -5.85
C VAL A 396 -8.46 0.22 -4.47
N GLU A 397 -9.10 0.93 -3.53
CA GLU A 397 -9.16 0.49 -2.13
C GLU A 397 -10.34 -0.47 -1.91
N LEU A 398 -10.06 -1.63 -1.31
CA LEU A 398 -10.99 -2.76 -1.20
C LEU A 398 -12.22 -2.44 -0.33
N LEU A 399 -12.04 -1.76 0.79
CA LEU A 399 -13.15 -1.42 1.69
C LEU A 399 -14.11 -0.42 1.03
N HIS A 400 -13.61 0.67 0.47
CA HIS A 400 -14.38 1.78 -0.04
C HIS A 400 -14.88 1.57 -1.46
N THR A 401 -14.17 0.81 -2.29
CA THR A 401 -14.56 0.56 -3.68
C THR A 401 -15.30 -0.76 -3.84
N ILE A 402 -14.78 -1.85 -3.25
CA ILE A 402 -15.37 -3.17 -3.41
C ILE A 402 -16.51 -3.39 -2.41
N LEU A 403 -16.24 -3.32 -1.10
CA LEU A 403 -17.27 -3.62 -0.08
C LEU A 403 -18.35 -2.54 -0.01
N LEU A 404 -17.96 -1.28 0.22
CA LEU A 404 -18.87 -0.13 0.31
C LEU A 404 -19.28 0.44 -1.06
N GLY A 405 -18.91 -0.24 -2.14
CA GLY A 405 -19.29 0.09 -3.52
C GLY A 405 -19.95 -1.08 -4.21
N ILE A 406 -19.15 -1.94 -4.85
CA ILE A 406 -19.64 -3.06 -5.67
C ILE A 406 -20.58 -3.99 -4.91
N VAL A 407 -20.14 -4.52 -3.77
CA VAL A 407 -20.94 -5.44 -2.94
C VAL A 407 -22.18 -4.72 -2.40
N LYS A 408 -22.05 -3.46 -2.03
CA LYS A 408 -23.21 -2.63 -1.63
C LYS A 408 -24.22 -2.45 -2.77
N TYR A 409 -23.76 -2.21 -4.00
CA TYR A 409 -24.65 -2.06 -5.17
C TYR A 409 -25.36 -3.37 -5.51
N LEU A 410 -24.63 -4.49 -5.45
CA LEU A 410 -25.19 -5.84 -5.57
C LEU A 410 -26.26 -6.07 -4.50
N TRP A 411 -25.90 -5.85 -3.22
CA TRP A 411 -26.78 -6.08 -2.07
C TRP A 411 -28.07 -5.28 -2.20
N HIS A 412 -27.96 -3.96 -2.45
CA HIS A 412 -29.12 -3.11 -2.63
C HIS A 412 -30.03 -3.59 -3.78
N GLY A 413 -29.44 -4.00 -4.92
CA GLY A 413 -30.21 -4.59 -6.04
C GLY A 413 -30.91 -5.90 -5.66
N THR A 414 -30.26 -6.71 -4.82
CA THR A 414 -30.76 -8.01 -4.37
C THR A 414 -31.94 -7.86 -3.41
N HIS A 415 -31.80 -7.11 -2.32
CA HIS A 415 -32.79 -7.12 -1.22
C HIS A 415 -33.93 -6.11 -1.37
N SER A 416 -33.78 -5.07 -2.20
CA SER A 416 -34.80 -4.03 -2.37
C SER A 416 -36.14 -4.55 -2.87
N PRO A 417 -36.21 -5.48 -3.85
CA PRO A 417 -37.48 -6.02 -4.33
C PRO A 417 -38.10 -7.07 -3.40
N TRP A 418 -37.39 -7.56 -2.37
CA TRP A 418 -37.86 -8.65 -1.53
C TRP A 418 -39.08 -8.30 -0.68
N THR A 419 -40.05 -9.20 -0.68
CA THR A 419 -41.17 -9.22 0.27
C THR A 419 -40.68 -9.52 1.70
N ALA A 420 -41.53 -9.24 2.69
CA ALA A 420 -41.22 -9.58 4.10
C ALA A 420 -40.94 -11.09 4.29
N ASN A 421 -41.64 -11.95 3.55
CA ASN A 421 -41.42 -13.40 3.61
C ASN A 421 -40.06 -13.80 3.06
N GLN A 422 -39.66 -13.27 1.88
CA GLN A 422 -38.34 -13.53 1.29
C GLN A 422 -37.21 -13.05 2.20
N LYS A 423 -37.37 -11.89 2.83
CA LYS A 423 -36.41 -11.37 3.82
C LYS A 423 -36.25 -12.31 5.02
N ASN A 424 -37.35 -12.91 5.49
CA ASN A 424 -37.31 -13.90 6.56
C ASN A 424 -36.60 -15.18 6.12
N ILE A 425 -36.93 -15.71 4.93
CA ILE A 425 -36.28 -16.89 4.36
C ILE A 425 -34.76 -16.67 4.27
N TYR A 426 -34.33 -15.56 3.68
CA TYR A 426 -32.92 -15.20 3.59
C TYR A 426 -32.26 -15.11 4.97
N SER A 427 -32.93 -14.51 5.95
CA SER A 427 -32.38 -14.38 7.31
C SER A 427 -32.15 -15.73 7.97
N VAL A 428 -33.06 -16.70 7.78
CA VAL A 428 -32.88 -18.07 8.27
C VAL A 428 -31.72 -18.76 7.57
N HIS A 429 -31.64 -18.65 6.23
CA HIS A 429 -30.55 -19.24 5.45
C HIS A 429 -29.18 -18.71 5.88
N LEU A 430 -29.05 -17.38 5.95
CA LEU A 430 -27.81 -16.70 6.34
C LEU A 430 -27.44 -16.96 7.81
N GLN A 431 -28.41 -17.16 8.71
CA GLN A 431 -28.10 -17.52 10.09
C GLN A 431 -27.57 -18.95 10.23
N SER A 432 -27.93 -19.82 9.29
CA SER A 432 -27.60 -21.25 9.28
C SER A 432 -26.26 -21.55 8.60
N THR A 433 -25.53 -20.53 8.14
CA THR A 433 -24.21 -20.71 7.50
C THR A 433 -23.23 -21.34 8.48
N GLU A 434 -22.61 -22.45 8.07
CA GLU A 434 -21.43 -23.00 8.74
C GLU A 434 -20.24 -22.06 8.50
N ARG A 435 -19.59 -21.64 9.59
CA ARG A 435 -18.54 -20.59 9.56
C ARG A 435 -17.15 -21.16 9.76
N SER A 436 -17.02 -22.46 10.01
CA SER A 436 -15.74 -23.14 10.12
C SER A 436 -14.92 -22.91 8.85
N GLY A 437 -13.68 -22.44 9.02
CA GLY A 437 -12.79 -22.06 7.91
C GLY A 437 -13.03 -20.66 7.31
N LEU A 438 -14.06 -19.93 7.76
CA LEU A 438 -14.27 -18.54 7.33
C LEU A 438 -13.71 -17.55 8.36
N SER A 439 -12.93 -16.59 7.88
CA SER A 439 -12.40 -15.47 8.66
C SER A 439 -13.47 -14.39 8.93
N ILE A 440 -14.63 -14.79 9.47
CA ILE A 440 -15.77 -13.92 9.77
C ILE A 440 -16.27 -14.10 11.21
N HIS A 441 -16.84 -13.04 11.76
CA HIS A 441 -17.49 -13.10 13.07
C HIS A 441 -18.82 -13.87 13.02
N ALA A 442 -19.39 -14.15 14.20
CA ALA A 442 -20.74 -14.67 14.31
C ALA A 442 -21.73 -13.83 13.47
N ILE A 443 -22.43 -14.50 12.56
CA ILE A 443 -23.39 -13.87 11.66
C ILE A 443 -24.64 -13.51 12.46
N ARG A 444 -25.03 -12.24 12.40
CA ARG A 444 -26.28 -11.72 12.99
C ARG A 444 -27.26 -11.44 11.86
N ALA A 445 -27.86 -12.49 11.29
CA ALA A 445 -28.63 -12.38 10.05
C ALA A 445 -29.82 -11.42 10.17
N ASN A 446 -30.56 -11.50 11.30
CA ASN A 446 -31.67 -10.58 11.58
C ASN A 446 -31.22 -9.11 11.61
N TYR A 447 -30.03 -8.82 12.17
CA TYR A 447 -29.47 -7.47 12.17
C TYR A 447 -29.13 -7.02 10.74
N ILE A 448 -28.48 -7.89 9.95
CA ILE A 448 -28.14 -7.59 8.55
C ILE A 448 -29.41 -7.25 7.75
N MET A 449 -30.48 -8.02 7.95
CA MET A 449 -31.74 -7.79 7.24
C MET A 449 -32.48 -6.54 7.75
N GLN A 450 -32.57 -6.34 9.07
CA GLN A 450 -33.21 -5.18 9.68
C GLN A 450 -32.56 -3.87 9.23
N TYR A 451 -31.23 -3.86 9.09
CA TYR A 451 -30.43 -2.69 8.71
C TYR A 451 -29.84 -2.80 7.30
N ALA A 452 -30.53 -3.46 6.38
CA ALA A 452 -30.02 -3.77 5.04
C ALA A 452 -29.46 -2.55 4.26
N ASN A 453 -29.99 -1.35 4.52
CA ASN A 453 -29.55 -0.11 3.87
C ASN A 453 -28.35 0.59 4.55
N SER A 454 -27.96 0.15 5.75
CA SER A 454 -27.01 0.84 6.63
C SER A 454 -25.89 -0.08 7.12
N LEU A 455 -25.54 -1.10 6.33
CA LEU A 455 -24.45 -2.01 6.64
C LEU A 455 -23.08 -1.32 6.51
N ILE A 456 -22.10 -1.81 7.28
CA ILE A 456 -20.71 -1.38 7.24
C ILE A 456 -19.83 -2.45 6.56
N GLY A 457 -18.57 -2.11 6.31
CA GLY A 457 -17.62 -2.97 5.59
C GLY A 457 -17.57 -4.40 6.11
N LYS A 458 -17.54 -4.57 7.43
CA LYS A 458 -17.56 -5.90 8.07
C LYS A 458 -18.74 -6.78 7.66
N GLN A 459 -19.98 -6.26 7.61
CA GLN A 459 -21.10 -7.09 7.16
C GLN A 459 -21.08 -7.30 5.64
N PHE A 460 -20.64 -6.31 4.86
CA PHE A 460 -20.46 -6.51 3.42
C PHE A 460 -19.39 -7.55 3.10
N LYS A 461 -18.31 -7.63 3.89
CA LYS A 461 -17.29 -8.69 3.78
C LYS A 461 -17.89 -10.06 4.04
N THR A 462 -18.75 -10.19 5.05
CA THR A 462 -19.53 -11.42 5.28
C THR A 462 -20.43 -11.73 4.08
N ILE A 463 -21.21 -10.77 3.60
CA ILE A 463 -22.11 -10.96 2.44
C ILE A 463 -21.31 -11.39 1.20
N ALA A 464 -20.18 -10.74 0.90
CA ALA A 464 -19.35 -11.09 -0.25
C ALA A 464 -18.91 -12.56 -0.24
N GLN A 465 -18.64 -13.13 0.94
CA GLN A 465 -18.19 -14.53 1.08
C GLN A 465 -19.33 -15.55 0.97
N VAL A 466 -20.53 -15.24 1.45
CA VAL A 466 -21.57 -16.27 1.66
C VAL A 466 -22.88 -16.05 0.90
N ASN A 467 -23.11 -14.84 0.35
CA ASN A 467 -24.40 -14.46 -0.20
C ASN A 467 -24.86 -15.33 -1.37
N VAL A 468 -23.93 -15.79 -2.22
CA VAL A 468 -24.21 -16.66 -3.37
C VAL A 468 -24.95 -17.95 -2.95
N PHE A 469 -24.68 -18.47 -1.75
CA PHE A 469 -25.30 -19.68 -1.22
C PHE A 469 -26.68 -19.44 -0.61
N HIS A 470 -27.17 -18.21 -0.56
CA HIS A 470 -28.40 -17.88 0.18
C HIS A 470 -29.43 -17.11 -0.65
N VAL A 471 -29.04 -16.54 -1.79
CA VAL A 471 -29.96 -15.79 -2.67
C VAL A 471 -30.61 -16.64 -3.76
N TYR A 472 -30.22 -17.91 -3.90
CA TYR A 472 -30.87 -18.83 -4.84
C TYR A 472 -32.39 -18.87 -4.59
N ASN A 473 -33.18 -18.91 -5.65
CA ASN A 473 -34.66 -18.82 -5.62
C ASN A 473 -35.25 -17.56 -4.97
N LEU A 474 -34.43 -16.58 -4.57
CA LEU A 474 -34.88 -15.28 -4.05
C LEU A 474 -34.65 -14.12 -5.02
N VAL A 475 -33.87 -14.35 -6.06
CA VAL A 475 -33.57 -13.39 -7.15
C VAL A 475 -33.71 -14.08 -8.51
N ASP A 476 -33.79 -13.30 -9.58
CA ASP A 476 -33.75 -13.82 -10.96
C ASP A 476 -32.34 -14.32 -11.34
N ASP A 477 -32.27 -15.04 -12.47
CA ASP A 477 -31.04 -15.68 -12.95
C ASP A 477 -29.89 -14.67 -13.17
N THR A 478 -30.19 -13.49 -13.72
CA THR A 478 -29.16 -12.47 -13.99
C THR A 478 -28.60 -11.89 -12.69
N GLN A 479 -29.47 -11.60 -11.73
CA GLN A 479 -29.05 -11.13 -10.40
C GLN A 479 -28.29 -12.22 -9.61
N PHE A 480 -28.64 -13.51 -9.80
CA PHE A 480 -27.89 -14.63 -9.24
C PHE A 480 -26.49 -14.73 -9.87
N LEU A 481 -26.38 -14.62 -11.20
CA LEU A 481 -25.10 -14.59 -11.92
C LEU A 481 -24.23 -13.41 -11.47
N LEU A 482 -24.82 -12.21 -11.27
CA LEU A 482 -24.09 -11.07 -10.72
C LEU A 482 -23.56 -11.36 -9.32
N THR A 483 -24.36 -12.02 -8.48
CA THR A 483 -23.92 -12.42 -7.12
C THR A 483 -22.72 -13.36 -7.19
N LYS A 484 -22.73 -14.32 -8.11
CA LYS A 484 -21.60 -15.22 -8.33
C LYS A 484 -20.37 -14.45 -8.81
N ALA A 485 -20.50 -13.64 -9.86
CA ALA A 485 -19.39 -12.88 -10.44
C ALA A 485 -18.73 -11.94 -9.41
N VAL A 486 -19.51 -11.24 -8.58
CA VAL A 486 -18.97 -10.39 -7.50
C VAL A 486 -18.30 -11.22 -6.41
N GLY A 487 -18.82 -12.42 -6.10
CA GLY A 487 -18.18 -13.36 -5.19
C GLY A 487 -16.82 -13.84 -5.70
N ASP A 488 -16.75 -14.23 -6.97
CA ASP A 488 -15.51 -14.65 -7.64
C ASP A 488 -14.47 -13.51 -7.65
N LEU A 489 -14.88 -12.29 -8.02
CA LEU A 489 -14.01 -11.10 -7.97
C LEU A 489 -13.51 -10.81 -6.56
N ALA A 490 -14.39 -10.88 -5.56
CA ALA A 490 -14.01 -10.65 -4.16
C ALA A 490 -13.04 -11.72 -3.65
N ALA A 491 -13.18 -12.98 -4.06
CA ALA A 491 -12.24 -14.03 -3.68
C ALA A 491 -10.83 -13.75 -4.24
N LEU A 492 -10.72 -13.40 -5.53
CA LEU A 492 -9.46 -13.05 -6.17
C LEU A 492 -8.78 -11.86 -5.47
N LEU A 493 -9.51 -10.77 -5.23
CA LEU A 493 -8.96 -9.54 -4.66
C LEU A 493 -8.44 -9.67 -3.22
N TRP A 494 -8.87 -10.70 -2.48
CA TRP A 494 -8.39 -10.98 -1.12
C TRP A 494 -7.31 -12.06 -1.06
N MET A 495 -6.81 -12.56 -2.19
CA MET A 495 -5.65 -13.45 -2.22
C MET A 495 -4.41 -12.70 -1.70
N PRO A 496 -3.75 -13.18 -0.63
CA PRO A 496 -2.58 -12.50 -0.06
C PRO A 496 -1.30 -12.77 -0.85
N GLU A 497 -1.31 -13.76 -1.74
CA GLU A 497 -0.14 -14.22 -2.48
C GLU A 497 -0.52 -14.56 -3.91
N ILE A 498 0.30 -14.14 -4.88
CA ILE A 498 0.13 -14.43 -6.30
C ILE A 498 1.31 -15.27 -6.76
N GLN A 499 1.03 -16.53 -7.12
CA GLN A 499 2.04 -17.47 -7.61
C GLN A 499 2.36 -17.26 -9.08
N ASN A 500 1.33 -17.12 -9.91
CA ASN A 500 1.45 -16.85 -11.34
C ASN A 500 0.76 -15.52 -11.65
N LEU A 501 1.56 -14.48 -11.91
CA LEU A 501 1.03 -13.14 -12.14
C LEU A 501 0.23 -13.05 -13.43
N GLU A 502 0.64 -13.73 -14.50
CA GLU A 502 -0.04 -13.65 -15.80
C GLU A 502 -1.43 -14.30 -15.73
N GLU A 503 -1.51 -15.50 -15.15
CA GLU A 503 -2.77 -16.21 -14.93
C GLU A 503 -3.71 -15.42 -14.00
N TYR A 504 -3.19 -14.95 -12.86
CA TYR A 504 -3.98 -14.15 -11.93
C TYR A 504 -4.53 -12.87 -12.56
N LEU A 505 -3.74 -12.17 -13.38
CA LEU A 505 -4.21 -10.97 -14.08
C LEU A 505 -5.27 -11.29 -15.15
N SER A 506 -5.13 -12.42 -15.85
CA SER A 506 -6.15 -12.91 -16.78
C SER A 506 -7.47 -13.20 -16.06
N ASP A 507 -7.41 -13.88 -14.91
CA ASP A 507 -8.59 -14.17 -14.09
C ASP A 507 -9.26 -12.89 -13.56
N ILE A 508 -8.47 -11.91 -13.13
CA ILE A 508 -8.97 -10.60 -12.71
C ILE A 508 -9.70 -9.90 -13.87
N GLU A 509 -9.12 -9.86 -15.07
CA GLU A 509 -9.76 -9.23 -16.23
C GLU A 509 -11.09 -9.88 -16.59
N VAL A 510 -11.13 -11.21 -16.63
CA VAL A 510 -12.36 -11.97 -16.89
C VAL A 510 -13.41 -11.72 -15.80
N SER A 511 -12.99 -11.74 -14.53
CA SER A 511 -13.89 -11.52 -13.39
C SER A 511 -14.47 -10.10 -13.38
N VAL A 512 -13.65 -9.09 -13.67
CA VAL A 512 -14.09 -7.70 -13.83
C VAL A 512 -15.07 -7.58 -14.99
N ALA A 513 -14.76 -8.12 -16.16
CA ALA A 513 -15.65 -8.08 -17.33
C ALA A 513 -17.02 -8.70 -17.01
N ASN A 514 -17.05 -9.88 -16.38
CA ASN A 514 -18.29 -10.52 -15.95
C ASN A 514 -19.12 -9.61 -15.02
N VAL A 515 -18.49 -9.00 -14.02
CA VAL A 515 -19.19 -8.08 -13.10
C VAL A 515 -19.77 -6.87 -13.85
N LEU A 516 -18.99 -6.23 -14.74
CA LEU A 516 -19.44 -5.05 -15.48
C LEU A 516 -20.57 -5.39 -16.45
N ASP A 517 -20.46 -6.47 -17.21
CA ASP A 517 -21.48 -6.92 -18.15
C ASP A 517 -22.80 -7.24 -17.43
N LEU A 518 -22.73 -7.94 -16.30
CA LEU A 518 -23.91 -8.28 -15.50
C LEU A 518 -24.57 -7.04 -14.89
N PHE A 519 -23.79 -6.07 -14.39
CA PHE A 519 -24.35 -4.79 -13.94
C PHE A 519 -25.02 -4.03 -15.09
N ALA A 520 -24.40 -4.01 -16.27
CA ALA A 520 -24.93 -3.34 -17.45
C ALA A 520 -26.22 -4.00 -17.96
N MET A 521 -26.31 -5.34 -17.95
CA MET A 521 -27.54 -6.06 -18.31
C MET A 521 -28.70 -5.76 -17.37
N ILE A 522 -28.44 -5.59 -16.07
CA ILE A 522 -29.47 -5.30 -15.06
C ILE A 522 -29.89 -3.82 -15.11
N ASP A 523 -28.93 -2.90 -15.15
CA ASP A 523 -29.16 -1.46 -15.18
C ASP A 523 -28.01 -0.75 -15.92
N PRO A 524 -28.14 -0.54 -17.24
CA PRO A 524 -27.09 0.06 -18.06
C PRO A 524 -26.66 1.44 -17.55
N SER A 525 -27.57 2.20 -16.93
CA SER A 525 -27.31 3.56 -16.47
C SER A 525 -26.22 3.62 -15.38
N LYS A 526 -26.02 2.53 -14.63
CA LYS A 526 -25.01 2.46 -13.57
C LYS A 526 -23.59 2.62 -14.10
N MET A 527 -23.31 2.19 -15.33
CA MET A 527 -21.96 2.31 -15.90
C MET A 527 -21.49 3.77 -15.96
N MET A 528 -22.41 4.69 -16.26
CA MET A 528 -22.12 6.13 -16.30
C MET A 528 -22.32 6.82 -14.94
N ALA A 529 -23.26 6.33 -14.11
CA ALA A 529 -23.64 6.97 -12.85
C ALA A 529 -22.83 6.52 -11.63
N LYS A 530 -22.17 5.35 -11.69
CA LYS A 530 -21.44 4.74 -10.56
C LYS A 530 -19.97 4.54 -10.90
N ILE A 531 -19.17 5.58 -10.66
CA ILE A 531 -17.73 5.58 -10.94
C ILE A 531 -16.96 4.38 -10.36
N LYS A 532 -17.41 3.81 -9.24
CA LYS A 532 -16.77 2.64 -8.63
C LYS A 532 -16.78 1.40 -9.54
N LEU A 533 -17.75 1.28 -10.44
CA LEU A 533 -17.75 0.22 -11.46
C LEU A 533 -16.60 0.42 -12.44
N HIS A 534 -16.45 1.63 -12.98
CA HIS A 534 -15.34 1.93 -13.87
C HIS A 534 -13.97 1.78 -13.19
N LEU A 535 -13.86 2.08 -11.89
CA LEU A 535 -12.60 1.85 -11.16
C LEU A 535 -12.13 0.38 -11.21
N LEU A 536 -13.02 -0.59 -11.43
CA LEU A 536 -12.63 -2.01 -11.54
C LEU A 536 -11.72 -2.27 -12.74
N VAL A 537 -11.83 -1.52 -13.83
CA VAL A 537 -10.97 -1.71 -15.01
C VAL A 537 -9.50 -1.35 -14.72
N HIS A 538 -9.24 -0.62 -13.63
CA HIS A 538 -7.90 -0.27 -13.18
C HIS A 538 -7.26 -1.31 -12.24
N LEU A 539 -7.98 -2.36 -11.84
CA LEU A 539 -7.47 -3.39 -10.92
C LEU A 539 -6.20 -4.06 -11.44
N LYS A 540 -6.14 -4.41 -12.74
CA LYS A 540 -4.94 -5.00 -13.35
C LYS A 540 -3.71 -4.12 -13.19
N ALA A 541 -3.84 -2.82 -13.49
CA ALA A 541 -2.74 -1.87 -13.38
C ALA A 541 -2.29 -1.69 -11.93
N ASP A 542 -3.24 -1.61 -10.99
CA ASP A 542 -2.93 -1.48 -9.56
C ASP A 542 -2.29 -2.77 -9.00
N ILE A 543 -2.72 -3.96 -9.43
CA ILE A 543 -2.12 -5.25 -9.04
C ILE A 543 -0.70 -5.39 -9.60
N LEU A 544 -0.48 -5.01 -10.86
CA LEU A 544 0.88 -4.97 -11.43
C LEU A 544 1.79 -4.06 -10.59
N ARG A 545 1.26 -2.90 -10.20
CA ARG A 545 2.01 -1.88 -9.47
C ARG A 545 2.31 -2.26 -8.02
N PHE A 546 1.34 -2.84 -7.30
CA PHE A 546 1.39 -3.05 -5.85
C PHE A 546 1.38 -4.52 -5.40
N GLY A 547 1.15 -5.46 -6.31
CA GLY A 547 0.92 -6.86 -5.98
C GLY A 547 -0.51 -7.06 -5.43
N PRO A 548 -0.70 -7.99 -4.48
CA PRO A 548 -1.99 -8.20 -3.81
C PRO A 548 -2.57 -6.92 -3.21
N LEU A 549 -3.78 -6.52 -3.63
CA LEU A 549 -4.39 -5.26 -3.15
C LEU A 549 -4.81 -5.31 -1.68
N VAL A 550 -4.94 -6.50 -1.10
CA VAL A 550 -5.11 -6.66 0.34
C VAL A 550 -3.91 -6.10 1.14
N GLY A 551 -2.73 -5.97 0.52
CA GLY A 551 -1.56 -5.32 1.12
C GLY A 551 -1.70 -3.81 1.29
N VAL A 552 -2.57 -3.15 0.53
CA VAL A 552 -2.80 -1.69 0.55
C VAL A 552 -4.20 -1.32 1.07
N ALA A 553 -4.90 -2.26 1.70
CA ALA A 553 -6.23 -2.03 2.27
C ALA A 553 -6.20 -1.06 3.46
N THR A 554 -7.26 -0.26 3.64
CA THR A 554 -7.31 0.76 4.70
C THR A 554 -7.98 0.31 6.00
N GLU A 555 -8.42 -0.96 6.10
CA GLU A 555 -9.15 -1.46 7.28
C GLU A 555 -8.38 -1.20 8.59
N VAL A 556 -7.06 -1.37 8.62
CA VAL A 556 -6.23 -1.14 9.83
C VAL A 556 -6.19 0.33 10.25
N PHE A 557 -6.10 1.25 9.29
CA PHE A 557 -6.13 2.69 9.57
C PHE A 557 -7.50 3.14 10.09
N GLU A 558 -8.57 2.60 9.49
CA GLU A 558 -9.96 2.83 9.91
C GLU A 558 -10.26 2.26 11.31
N CYS A 559 -9.66 1.12 11.64
CA CYS A 559 -9.71 0.58 13.00
C CYS A 559 -9.01 1.52 13.99
N PHE A 560 -7.84 2.08 13.62
CA PHE A 560 -7.09 3.02 14.45
C PHE A 560 -7.87 4.32 14.73
N ASN A 561 -8.81 4.72 13.85
CA ASN A 561 -9.73 5.83 14.12
C ASN A 561 -10.51 5.65 15.44
N ALA A 562 -10.71 4.42 15.93
CA ALA A 562 -11.32 4.16 17.24
C ALA A 562 -10.42 4.61 18.41
N ILE A 563 -9.11 4.33 18.33
CA ILE A 563 -8.12 4.75 19.35
C ILE A 563 -8.07 6.28 19.42
N PHE A 564 -8.06 6.94 18.26
CA PHE A 564 -8.19 8.39 18.16
C PHE A 564 -9.45 8.92 18.87
N ARG A 565 -10.62 8.33 18.60
CA ARG A 565 -11.89 8.73 19.23
C ARG A 565 -11.84 8.60 20.75
N PHE A 566 -11.23 7.55 21.29
CA PHE A 566 -11.07 7.41 22.73
C PHE A 566 -10.20 8.51 23.33
N CYS A 567 -9.11 8.89 22.67
CA CYS A 567 -8.27 10.01 23.10
C CYS A 567 -9.06 11.32 23.13
N SER A 568 -9.90 11.56 22.11
CA SER A 568 -10.78 12.74 22.05
C SER A 568 -11.79 12.74 23.18
N ILE A 569 -12.56 11.66 23.35
CA ILE A 569 -13.64 11.56 24.34
C ILE A 569 -13.11 11.77 25.76
N LEU A 570 -11.93 11.24 26.07
CA LEU A 570 -11.33 11.26 27.41
C LEU A 570 -10.47 12.50 27.70
N SER A 571 -10.36 13.44 26.74
CA SER A 571 -9.69 14.72 26.93
C SER A 571 -10.55 15.72 27.73
N ASN A 572 -9.96 16.87 28.11
CA ASN A 572 -10.70 17.98 28.72
C ASN A 572 -11.46 18.86 27.70
N HIS A 573 -11.28 18.59 26.40
CA HIS A 573 -11.89 19.28 25.26
C HIS A 573 -11.53 20.77 25.11
N GLN A 574 -10.52 21.29 25.82
CA GLN A 574 -10.07 22.68 25.69
C GLN A 574 -9.17 22.88 24.47
N ALA A 575 -8.27 21.92 24.22
CA ALA A 575 -7.39 21.92 23.07
C ALA A 575 -7.31 20.51 22.45
N PRO A 576 -8.39 20.01 21.82
CA PRO A 576 -8.50 18.61 21.38
C PRO A 576 -7.32 18.13 20.54
N SER A 577 -6.85 18.92 19.56
CA SER A 577 -5.69 18.56 18.72
C SER A 577 -4.41 18.37 19.52
N HIS A 578 -4.15 19.26 20.49
CA HIS A 578 -2.98 19.17 21.36
C HIS A 578 -3.06 17.96 22.29
N ASP A 579 -4.19 17.79 22.98
CA ASP A 579 -4.35 16.75 24.00
C ASP A 579 -4.33 15.34 23.38
N ILE A 580 -4.98 15.17 22.23
CA ILE A 580 -4.96 13.90 21.49
C ILE A 580 -3.55 13.59 20.99
N ALA A 581 -2.84 14.59 20.44
CA ALA A 581 -1.48 14.40 19.96
C ALA A 581 -0.53 13.98 21.10
N LEU A 582 -0.62 14.60 22.28
CA LEU A 582 0.17 14.20 23.44
C LEU A 582 -0.17 12.78 23.92
N GLN A 583 -1.46 12.42 23.95
CA GLN A 583 -1.89 11.09 24.37
C GLN A 583 -1.41 10.00 23.40
N LEU A 584 -1.51 10.24 22.09
CA LEU A 584 -1.02 9.31 21.06
C LEU A 584 0.51 9.24 21.06
N ALA A 585 1.22 10.36 21.25
CA ALA A 585 2.67 10.35 21.41
C ALA A 585 3.12 9.55 22.65
N GLY A 586 2.37 9.63 23.76
CA GLY A 586 2.60 8.82 24.94
C GLY A 586 2.41 7.32 24.69
N GLN A 587 1.38 6.94 23.93
CA GLN A 587 1.17 5.55 23.52
C GLN A 587 2.29 5.05 22.59
N GLU A 588 2.73 5.88 21.65
CA GLU A 588 3.82 5.53 20.73
C GLU A 588 5.16 5.35 21.48
N ALA A 589 5.45 6.23 22.44
CA ALA A 589 6.59 6.09 23.33
C ALA A 589 6.50 4.81 24.19
N LEU A 590 5.30 4.45 24.66
CA LEU A 590 5.07 3.21 25.41
C LEU A 590 5.33 1.98 24.53
N LYS A 591 4.76 1.92 23.31
CA LYS A 591 5.02 0.85 22.33
C LYS A 591 6.52 0.66 22.12
N HIS A 592 7.22 1.74 21.79
CA HIS A 592 8.66 1.74 21.48
C HIS A 592 9.51 1.26 22.67
N ARG A 593 9.16 1.67 23.90
CA ARG A 593 9.87 1.23 25.12
C ARG A 593 9.54 -0.21 25.50
N LEU A 594 8.29 -0.65 25.41
CA LEU A 594 7.94 -2.04 25.75
C LEU A 594 8.62 -3.05 24.82
N THR A 595 8.77 -2.68 23.55
CA THR A 595 9.46 -3.48 22.53
C THR A 595 10.98 -3.27 22.49
N GLY A 596 11.54 -2.54 23.46
CA GLY A 596 12.99 -2.49 23.66
C GLY A 596 13.76 -1.54 22.75
N GLY A 597 13.08 -0.59 22.11
CA GLY A 597 13.67 0.34 21.16
C GLY A 597 14.56 1.42 21.77
N TRP A 598 15.47 1.96 20.96
CA TRP A 598 16.42 3.00 21.35
C TRP A 598 15.85 4.41 21.18
N TRP A 599 16.15 5.34 22.09
CA TRP A 599 15.81 6.76 21.95
C TRP A 599 16.98 7.66 22.37
N PRO A 600 17.08 8.87 21.80
CA PRO A 600 18.05 9.86 22.26
C PRO A 600 17.59 10.49 23.58
N THR A 601 18.53 10.71 24.51
CA THR A 601 18.36 11.51 25.72
C THR A 601 18.58 12.99 25.41
N THR A 602 18.30 13.86 26.39
CA THR A 602 18.51 15.32 26.26
C THR A 602 19.95 15.69 25.94
N ASP A 603 20.90 14.85 26.34
CA ASP A 603 22.34 15.08 26.18
C ASP A 603 22.86 14.53 24.84
N GLY A 604 21.99 13.92 24.02
CA GLY A 604 22.32 13.33 22.72
C GLY A 604 22.80 11.88 22.78
N GLU A 605 22.98 11.33 23.97
CA GLU A 605 23.26 9.91 24.19
C GLU A 605 22.05 9.04 23.88
N TRP A 606 22.27 7.76 23.56
CA TRP A 606 21.19 6.84 23.23
C TRP A 606 20.99 5.80 24.31
N GLU A 607 19.74 5.65 24.74
CA GLU A 607 19.35 4.68 25.75
C GLU A 607 18.30 3.72 25.22
N ARG A 608 18.17 2.58 25.92
CA ARG A 608 17.13 1.58 25.70
C ARG A 608 16.64 1.03 27.04
N PRO A 609 15.47 0.38 27.08
CA PRO A 609 14.92 -0.20 28.29
C PRO A 609 15.75 -1.40 28.76
N GLY A 610 15.86 -1.55 30.09
CA GLY A 610 16.51 -2.70 30.71
C GLY A 610 15.82 -4.04 30.37
N PRO A 611 16.49 -5.18 30.57
CA PRO A 611 15.96 -6.52 30.26
C PRO A 611 14.58 -6.79 30.84
N SER A 612 14.29 -6.34 32.07
CA SER A 612 13.01 -6.59 32.74
C SER A 612 11.81 -5.98 31.99
N VAL A 613 11.96 -4.77 31.45
CA VAL A 613 10.90 -4.12 30.66
C VAL A 613 10.69 -4.84 29.34
N ARG A 614 11.80 -5.23 28.68
CA ARG A 614 11.76 -5.95 27.39
C ARG A 614 11.10 -7.31 27.51
N ASN A 615 11.38 -8.05 28.59
CA ASN A 615 10.79 -9.36 28.82
C ASN A 615 9.30 -9.27 29.22
N PHE A 616 8.87 -8.14 29.80
CA PHE A 616 7.51 -7.97 30.33
C PHE A 616 6.44 -8.09 29.25
N ILE A 617 6.63 -7.51 28.06
CA ILE A 617 5.64 -7.59 26.98
C ILE A 617 5.46 -9.03 26.46
N HIS A 618 6.51 -9.85 26.49
CA HIS A 618 6.45 -11.24 26.02
C HIS A 618 5.68 -12.17 26.96
N SER A 619 5.59 -11.85 28.25
CA SER A 619 4.87 -12.66 29.23
C SER A 619 3.43 -12.19 29.50
N HIS A 620 2.93 -11.17 28.80
CA HIS A 620 1.61 -10.57 29.05
C HIS A 620 0.79 -10.39 27.75
N PRO A 621 0.04 -11.41 27.31
CA PRO A 621 -0.77 -11.35 26.08
C PRO A 621 -1.77 -10.19 26.07
N THR A 622 -2.36 -9.84 27.22
CA THR A 622 -3.26 -8.67 27.33
C THR A 622 -2.55 -7.37 26.98
N LEU A 623 -1.29 -7.20 27.40
CA LEU A 623 -0.50 -6.01 27.07
C LEU A 623 -0.17 -5.97 25.58
N GLN A 624 0.18 -7.11 24.97
CA GLN A 624 0.40 -7.21 23.53
C GLN A 624 -0.86 -6.79 22.76
N ALA A 625 -2.01 -7.33 23.11
CA ALA A 625 -3.29 -6.96 22.50
C ALA A 625 -3.61 -5.46 22.67
N LEU A 626 -3.34 -4.89 23.85
CA LEU A 626 -3.57 -3.45 24.12
C LEU A 626 -2.69 -2.53 23.29
N VAL A 627 -1.46 -2.93 22.95
CA VAL A 627 -0.59 -2.17 22.06
C VAL A 627 -0.83 -2.46 20.57
N GLY A 628 -1.79 -3.34 20.27
CA GLY A 628 -2.12 -3.76 18.91
C GLY A 628 -1.12 -4.75 18.30
N TRP A 629 -0.35 -5.46 19.14
CA TRP A 629 0.60 -6.50 18.73
C TRP A 629 -0.01 -7.89 18.87
N THR A 630 0.07 -8.69 17.81
CA THR A 630 -0.37 -10.09 17.84
C THR A 630 0.82 -11.01 17.56
N SER A 631 1.13 -11.88 18.52
CA SER A 631 2.13 -12.93 18.33
C SER A 631 1.59 -13.99 17.36
N VAL A 632 2.37 -14.32 16.33
CA VAL A 632 2.06 -15.46 15.46
C VAL A 632 2.40 -16.73 16.24
N GLU A 633 1.41 -17.32 16.90
CA GLU A 633 1.55 -18.68 17.40
C GLU A 633 1.27 -19.64 16.24
N PRO A 634 2.26 -20.42 15.77
CA PRO A 634 1.98 -21.47 14.80
C PRO A 634 0.92 -22.39 15.40
N LEU A 635 -0.11 -22.68 14.61
CA LEU A 635 -1.11 -23.66 15.00
C LEU A 635 -0.41 -25.02 15.06
N VAL A 636 -0.10 -25.47 16.28
CA VAL A 636 0.47 -26.80 16.50
C VAL A 636 -0.69 -27.79 16.55
N ASN A 637 -0.53 -28.95 15.91
CA ASN A 637 -1.48 -30.06 16.04
C ASN A 637 -1.72 -30.28 17.53
N SER A 638 -2.98 -30.52 17.94
CA SER A 638 -3.29 -30.64 19.36
C SER A 638 -2.47 -31.77 19.97
N THR A 639 -1.35 -31.45 20.63
CA THR A 639 -0.81 -32.29 21.68
C THR A 639 -1.72 -32.10 22.88
N ALA A 640 -2.18 -33.19 23.47
CA ALA A 640 -3.09 -33.16 24.61
C ALA A 640 -2.58 -32.18 25.68
N ASN A 641 -3.17 -30.99 25.74
CA ASN A 641 -2.96 -30.04 26.84
C ASN A 641 -3.80 -30.54 28.02
N GLY A 642 -3.29 -31.59 28.67
CA GLY A 642 -3.87 -32.23 29.84
C GLY A 642 -2.89 -33.28 30.36
N MET A 643 -2.75 -33.36 31.68
CA MET A 643 -1.88 -34.30 32.39
C MET A 643 -1.70 -35.64 31.65
N VAL A 644 -0.45 -36.00 31.35
CA VAL A 644 -0.01 -37.17 30.58
C VAL A 644 -0.51 -38.52 31.16
N GLU A 645 -1.12 -38.52 32.35
CA GLU A 645 -1.46 -39.72 33.11
C GLU A 645 -2.68 -40.52 32.59
N ASN A 646 -3.43 -40.07 31.58
CA ASN A 646 -4.63 -40.77 31.09
C ASN A 646 -4.80 -40.80 29.55
N GLN A 647 -3.71 -40.78 28.80
CA GLN A 647 -3.79 -40.82 27.33
C GLN A 647 -4.18 -42.22 26.85
N LYS A 648 -5.37 -42.35 26.23
CA LYS A 648 -5.84 -43.60 25.63
C LYS A 648 -5.23 -43.76 24.23
N TYR A 649 -4.52 -44.86 24.03
CA TYR A 649 -3.96 -45.25 22.75
C TYR A 649 -4.86 -46.28 22.06
N ILE A 650 -5.01 -46.15 20.75
CA ILE A 650 -5.79 -47.04 19.90
C ILE A 650 -4.84 -47.58 18.81
N PRO A 651 -4.72 -48.91 18.64
CA PRO A 651 -3.95 -49.49 17.55
C PRO A 651 -4.49 -49.09 16.17
N TRP A 652 -3.62 -48.91 15.17
CA TRP A 652 -3.99 -48.48 13.81
C TRP A 652 -5.17 -49.28 13.24
N PHE A 653 -5.15 -50.61 13.35
CA PHE A 653 -6.18 -51.49 12.81
C PHE A 653 -7.60 -51.25 13.39
N GLN A 654 -7.72 -50.56 14.52
CA GLN A 654 -9.01 -50.18 15.12
C GLN A 654 -9.50 -48.80 14.70
N THR A 655 -8.69 -48.04 13.95
CA THR A 655 -9.04 -46.70 13.47
C THR A 655 -9.87 -46.76 12.19
N GLU A 656 -10.64 -45.72 11.90
CA GLU A 656 -11.30 -45.57 10.59
C GLU A 656 -10.27 -45.37 9.45
N GLY A 657 -9.07 -44.90 9.76
CA GLY A 657 -7.97 -44.76 8.79
C GLY A 657 -7.50 -46.11 8.22
N ALA A 658 -7.50 -47.17 9.03
CA ALA A 658 -7.18 -48.52 8.55
C ALA A 658 -8.22 -49.08 7.56
N LYS A 659 -9.40 -48.48 7.47
CA LYS A 659 -10.44 -48.80 6.47
C LYS A 659 -10.34 -47.93 5.21
N ALA A 660 -9.47 -46.92 5.20
CA ALA A 660 -9.30 -46.05 4.06
C ALA A 660 -8.58 -46.75 2.90
N LEU A 661 -8.78 -46.25 1.68
CA LEU A 661 -8.20 -46.81 0.45
C LEU A 661 -6.65 -46.84 0.44
N ASN A 662 -6.00 -46.06 1.30
CA ASN A 662 -4.55 -45.94 1.43
C ASN A 662 -4.01 -46.53 2.74
N CYS A 663 -4.69 -47.53 3.31
CA CYS A 663 -4.36 -48.07 4.64
C CYS A 663 -2.96 -48.71 4.76
N ASP A 664 -2.31 -49.05 3.64
CA ASP A 664 -0.98 -49.68 3.60
C ASP A 664 0.19 -48.72 3.90
N SER A 665 -0.06 -47.42 4.06
CA SER A 665 1.01 -46.43 4.30
C SER A 665 1.50 -46.35 5.75
N GLU A 666 0.82 -47.01 6.69
CA GLU A 666 1.08 -46.90 8.13
C GLU A 666 1.39 -48.26 8.76
N ASP A 667 2.27 -48.27 9.77
CA ASP A 667 2.65 -49.47 10.51
C ASP A 667 1.43 -50.06 11.27
N PRO A 668 1.04 -51.33 11.05
CA PRO A 668 -0.08 -51.98 11.75
C PRO A 668 0.02 -51.95 13.28
N ASP A 669 1.24 -51.92 13.82
CA ASP A 669 1.52 -51.91 15.25
C ASP A 669 1.57 -50.48 15.84
N SER A 670 1.38 -49.45 15.01
CA SER A 670 1.38 -48.06 15.48
C SER A 670 0.19 -47.76 16.40
N LEU A 671 0.48 -47.00 17.47
CA LEU A 671 -0.49 -46.58 18.47
C LEU A 671 -0.86 -45.11 18.26
N TRP A 672 -2.15 -44.85 18.08
CA TRP A 672 -2.69 -43.55 17.76
C TRP A 672 -3.45 -42.96 18.94
N THR A 673 -3.43 -41.64 19.09
CA THR A 673 -4.26 -40.92 20.06
C THR A 673 -5.44 -40.27 19.32
N PRO A 674 -6.68 -40.35 19.85
CA PRO A 674 -7.81 -39.58 19.30
C PRO A 674 -7.54 -38.07 19.39
N CYS A 675 -7.60 -37.38 18.27
CA CYS A 675 -7.49 -35.92 18.20
C CYS A 675 -8.87 -35.26 18.07
N GLN A 676 -9.02 -34.03 18.58
CA GLN A 676 -10.26 -33.25 18.41
C GLN A 676 -10.33 -32.57 17.03
N PHE A 677 -9.18 -32.27 16.44
CA PHE A 677 -9.02 -31.72 15.11
C PHE A 677 -7.64 -32.10 14.55
N ALA A 678 -7.51 -32.03 13.22
CA ALA A 678 -6.23 -32.01 12.53
C ALA A 678 -5.97 -30.60 11.97
N ILE A 679 -4.73 -30.29 11.60
CA ILE A 679 -4.40 -29.05 10.92
C ILE A 679 -4.09 -29.38 9.46
N ALA A 680 -4.82 -28.76 8.55
CA ALA A 680 -4.57 -28.90 7.11
C ALA A 680 -3.26 -28.23 6.71
N ARG A 681 -2.76 -28.51 5.50
CA ARG A 681 -1.62 -27.78 4.91
C ARG A 681 -1.93 -26.28 4.75
N SER A 682 -3.20 -25.91 4.65
CA SER A 682 -3.68 -24.52 4.68
C SER A 682 -3.68 -23.88 6.08
N GLU A 683 -3.20 -24.60 7.10
CA GLU A 683 -3.20 -24.20 8.52
C GLU A 683 -4.59 -24.13 9.17
N ASP A 684 -5.64 -24.55 8.46
CA ASP A 684 -7.00 -24.61 9.02
C ASP A 684 -7.16 -25.76 10.02
N LYS A 685 -7.92 -25.49 11.09
CA LYS A 685 -8.37 -26.54 12.01
C LYS A 685 -9.51 -27.34 11.37
N CYS A 686 -9.24 -28.60 11.07
CA CYS A 686 -10.21 -29.57 10.56
C CYS A 686 -10.77 -30.40 11.71
N PHE A 687 -11.98 -30.06 12.15
CA PHE A 687 -12.70 -30.84 13.16
C PHE A 687 -13.28 -32.13 12.55
N ILE A 688 -13.71 -33.06 13.41
CA ILE A 688 -14.44 -34.25 12.95
C ILE A 688 -15.70 -33.81 12.20
N GLY A 689 -15.86 -34.31 10.96
CA GLY A 689 -16.95 -33.94 10.05
C GLY A 689 -16.66 -32.74 9.15
N SER A 690 -15.49 -32.09 9.27
CA SER A 690 -15.04 -31.08 8.32
C SER A 690 -14.84 -31.68 6.93
N TRP A 691 -15.25 -30.94 5.90
CA TRP A 691 -14.86 -31.22 4.53
C TRP A 691 -13.45 -30.69 4.30
N ILE A 692 -12.58 -31.52 3.72
CA ILE A 692 -11.20 -31.16 3.41
C ILE A 692 -10.92 -31.41 1.93
N PHE A 693 -10.04 -30.58 1.36
CA PHE A 693 -9.41 -30.88 0.08
C PHE A 693 -8.13 -31.66 0.36
N ALA A 694 -7.99 -32.84 -0.21
CA ALA A 694 -6.82 -33.68 -0.07
C ALA A 694 -6.35 -34.15 -1.45
N GLN A 695 -5.03 -34.30 -1.60
CA GLN A 695 -4.48 -34.95 -2.77
C GLN A 695 -4.81 -36.45 -2.68
N SER A 696 -5.42 -36.99 -3.74
CA SER A 696 -5.78 -38.40 -3.76
C SER A 696 -4.51 -39.26 -3.74
N PRO A 697 -4.39 -40.23 -2.81
CA PRO A 697 -3.28 -41.17 -2.80
C PRO A 697 -3.28 -42.10 -4.02
N LEU A 698 -4.36 -42.10 -4.82
CA LEU A 698 -4.53 -42.93 -6.01
C LEU A 698 -4.11 -42.22 -7.31
N GLN A 699 -3.78 -40.92 -7.27
CA GLN A 699 -3.23 -40.21 -8.43
C GLN A 699 -1.71 -40.35 -8.45
N ILE A 700 -1.23 -41.40 -9.11
CA ILE A 700 0.14 -41.47 -9.64
C ILE A 700 0.09 -40.74 -10.98
N GLY A 701 0.56 -39.50 -11.02
CA GLY A 701 0.60 -38.68 -12.23
C GLY A 701 1.38 -37.40 -12.01
#